data_AF-A0A973N729-F1
#
_entry.id   AF-A0A973N729-F1
#
_cell.length_a   1.000
_cell.length_b   1.000
_cell.length_c   1.000
_cell.angle_alpha   90.00
_cell.angle_beta   90.00
_cell.angle_gamma   90.00
#
_symmetry.space_group_name_H-M   'P 1'
#
loop_
_entity.id
_entity.type
_entity.pdbx_description
1 polymer ?
#
loop_
_entity_poly.entity_id
_entity_poly.type
_entity_poly.pdbx_seq_one_letter_code
_entity_poly.pdbx_strand_id
1 'polypeptide(L)'
;MSRTAIAITAAITALAGAASSFAATPLSVRDSWRIGSSGTSFCSAQSLTSDKALTGMFDAGYAITCRDAALPVGKLYKIKDAGNAASRVAADRADRATCQPARRGDLPGLGAADIVECKLKDADVAYRAYQLRRGNLLYVSQGLAGYDSALQLGVRSLVADQPVKGEISIATTGIGDPAAFARVQAGTLAPDKALEEAYRRNNAGSYAEAAEFFAAASSGSDAPVGRAEALVNEALQKSNLGRFAEADSLFARAAELVGSDPIVSRRLRNYRAIHHLNQVDAKGALAELDKPLPKALANDQAVGTGSLEIDTSMSKRLNADSKFGQQLGAQSDELLPDEKIEILEGQANQLRGTSLRLTGDRAGAREALRRADGELLAVRGGKVASILWMRAQIFGDLGALAEEDGDRANASRLYSQAVELLETNYPGSAVLLNSKARLAGYLARSGQQATAEAMFSDIVHSQPDTSNLPPSFAIVLRPYVDLLLKRGDDPKATAEIFAATQLMVRPGLAQTQAVLARELTGGTDEASRLFRQAVTLTRQAERARIELARLQDLAKPSPQDVVRAHVLRSTLDTSLKEQLTTQAALANFPRFRAVASDTIPLGDLQKILRPGEAYYRMTIVGDHVYGMLVTPTSARAVKLDTTGKQLNEQVVALRDTISTVENGRRMTYPFDVALSHQLYTELFGPFGAAMGPVKHLIFEPDGAMLRLPPNLLVMDQVSVDAYQQRAKTSDEAAYDFRGVSWLGRDRDISTAVSPRSFAQLRAVRPSAGRKEYLGLGENTPPAASAEVPAAADRDCVLPMSSWSHPISAKELETASSILRQFDPAGVQVVTRDQFTDTGLEARTDLDQYRILHFATHGVVTARAAKCAAQPALLTSFGGGGSDGLLTFKEIFDLHLDADLVILSACDTAGKASAAATQQAGLSSGGDVALDGLVRAFVGAGGRLVIASHWPVPDDYNATQRLITGLFSAPPGTPTVTALRMSQRQLMDDANTSHPFYWSAFAAVGDGEMPVIRPIKRIASAGQ
;
A
#
# COMPACT_ATOMS: atom_id res chain seq x y z
N MET A 1 -46.15 -24.84 65.48
CA MET A 1 -47.11 -23.85 64.96
C MET A 1 -46.43 -23.15 63.79
N SER A 2 -46.92 -23.04 62.57
CA SER A 2 -48.21 -23.36 61.98
C SER A 2 -47.98 -23.60 60.48
N ARG A 3 -48.89 -24.36 59.88
CA ARG A 3 -48.92 -24.80 58.49
C ARG A 3 -49.28 -23.64 57.57
N THR A 4 -48.34 -23.12 56.77
CA THR A 4 -48.58 -22.30 55.56
C THR A 4 -47.28 -22.00 54.80
N ALA A 5 -46.45 -23.03 54.55
CA ALA A 5 -45.20 -22.88 53.78
C ALA A 5 -45.04 -23.93 52.65
N ILE A 6 -46.16 -24.49 52.16
CA ILE A 6 -46.17 -25.51 51.11
C ILE A 6 -47.27 -25.16 50.09
N ALA A 7 -47.03 -24.13 49.28
CA ALA A 7 -47.83 -23.87 48.06
C ALA A 7 -47.14 -22.90 47.06
N ILE A 8 -46.08 -22.17 47.43
CA ILE A 8 -45.44 -21.17 46.55
C ILE A 8 -43.98 -21.54 46.21
N THR A 9 -43.57 -22.79 46.42
CA THR A 9 -42.21 -23.28 46.10
C THR A 9 -42.17 -24.34 45.00
N ALA A 10 -43.32 -24.69 44.40
CA ALA A 10 -43.41 -25.62 43.27
C ALA A 10 -43.69 -24.95 41.91
N ALA A 11 -43.86 -23.62 41.86
CA ALA A 11 -44.11 -22.88 40.61
C ALA A 11 -42.94 -21.99 40.16
N ILE A 12 -41.85 -21.89 40.93
CA ILE A 12 -40.67 -21.04 40.59
C ILE A 12 -39.45 -21.89 40.18
N THR A 13 -39.52 -23.21 40.26
CA THR A 13 -38.53 -24.14 39.70
C THR A 13 -38.84 -24.61 38.27
N ALA A 14 -39.88 -24.06 37.62
CA ALA A 14 -40.28 -24.44 36.26
C ALA A 14 -40.01 -23.36 35.18
N LEU A 15 -39.37 -22.23 35.51
CA LEU A 15 -39.09 -21.15 34.54
C LEU A 15 -37.60 -20.75 34.42
N ALA A 16 -36.70 -21.47 35.09
CA ALA A 16 -35.27 -21.46 34.77
C ALA A 16 -35.01 -22.47 33.63
N GLY A 17 -35.35 -22.12 32.40
CA GLY A 17 -35.21 -23.04 31.28
C GLY A 17 -35.75 -22.54 29.94
N ALA A 18 -35.44 -21.31 29.55
CA ALA A 18 -35.56 -20.89 28.16
C ALA A 18 -34.66 -19.68 27.89
N ALA A 19 -33.35 -19.86 28.07
CA ALA A 19 -32.44 -19.12 27.21
C ALA A 19 -32.71 -19.64 25.81
N SER A 20 -33.42 -18.88 24.98
CA SER A 20 -33.48 -19.13 23.54
C SER A 20 -32.07 -18.91 22.99
N SER A 21 -31.21 -19.92 23.15
CA SER A 21 -30.08 -20.11 22.27
C SER A 21 -30.67 -20.10 20.87
N PHE A 22 -30.36 -19.08 20.06
CA PHE A 22 -30.46 -19.24 18.62
C PHE A 22 -29.55 -20.41 18.28
N ALA A 23 -30.13 -21.61 18.22
CA ALA A 23 -29.42 -22.81 17.83
C ALA A 23 -28.81 -22.51 16.46
N ALA A 24 -27.49 -22.63 16.35
CA ALA A 24 -26.78 -22.37 15.11
C ALA A 24 -27.46 -23.17 13.99
N THR A 25 -27.96 -22.48 12.96
CA THR A 25 -28.67 -23.09 11.84
C THR A 25 -27.83 -24.25 11.30
N PRO A 26 -28.32 -25.50 11.25
CA PRO A 26 -27.55 -26.65 10.78
C PRO A 26 -27.00 -26.41 9.37
N LEU A 27 -25.79 -26.91 9.07
CA LEU A 27 -25.19 -26.72 7.74
C LEU A 27 -26.09 -27.27 6.62
N SER A 28 -26.86 -28.32 6.91
CA SER A 28 -27.77 -28.97 5.99
C SER A 28 -28.90 -28.09 5.41
N VAL A 29 -29.15 -26.90 5.97
CA VAL A 29 -30.18 -25.97 5.47
C VAL A 29 -29.59 -24.62 5.03
N ARG A 30 -28.26 -24.52 4.92
CA ARG A 30 -27.57 -23.30 4.46
C ARG A 30 -27.20 -23.40 2.98
N ASP A 31 -27.34 -22.29 2.27
CA ASP A 31 -26.96 -22.19 0.86
C ASP A 31 -25.44 -22.09 0.64
N SER A 32 -24.67 -21.68 1.66
CA SER A 32 -23.22 -21.79 1.66
C SER A 32 -22.63 -21.79 3.07
N TRP A 33 -21.41 -22.33 3.22
CA TRP A 33 -20.70 -22.35 4.50
C TRP A 33 -19.18 -22.56 4.31
N ARG A 34 -18.36 -22.02 5.22
CA ARG A 34 -16.88 -22.08 5.13
C ARG A 34 -16.35 -23.47 5.51
N ILE A 35 -15.34 -23.95 4.78
CA ILE A 35 -14.57 -25.15 5.12
C ILE A 35 -13.26 -24.70 5.79
N GLY A 36 -12.95 -25.26 6.96
CA GLY A 36 -11.76 -24.87 7.73
C GLY A 36 -11.83 -23.45 8.31
N SER A 37 -10.72 -22.99 8.89
CA SER A 37 -10.65 -21.75 9.68
C SER A 37 -9.41 -20.88 9.43
N SER A 38 -8.38 -21.38 8.73
CA SER A 38 -7.09 -20.68 8.48
C SER A 38 -6.37 -21.28 7.27
N GLY A 39 -5.34 -20.62 6.72
CA GLY A 39 -4.48 -21.19 5.65
C GLY A 39 -4.16 -20.23 4.49
N THR A 40 -3.28 -20.64 3.59
CA THR A 40 -2.80 -19.84 2.44
C THR A 40 -3.85 -19.64 1.34
N SER A 41 -4.96 -20.38 1.40
CA SER A 41 -6.15 -20.12 0.60
C SER A 41 -7.44 -20.48 1.34
N PHE A 42 -8.52 -19.80 0.97
CA PHE A 42 -9.85 -19.87 1.59
C PHE A 42 -10.77 -20.81 0.82
N CYS A 43 -11.42 -21.78 1.47
CA CYS A 43 -12.42 -22.63 0.81
C CYS A 43 -13.80 -22.56 1.46
N SER A 44 -14.86 -22.66 0.66
CA SER A 44 -16.26 -22.73 1.09
C SER A 44 -17.03 -23.83 0.36
N ALA A 45 -18.08 -24.33 0.99
CA ALA A 45 -19.05 -25.27 0.47
C ALA A 45 -20.30 -24.48 0.03
N GLN A 46 -20.64 -24.50 -1.24
CA GLN A 46 -21.84 -23.84 -1.79
C GLN A 46 -22.89 -24.88 -2.17
N SER A 47 -24.13 -24.67 -1.75
CA SER A 47 -25.24 -25.60 -1.93
C SER A 47 -25.53 -25.82 -3.41
N LEU A 48 -25.68 -27.10 -3.77
CA LEU A 48 -26.07 -27.53 -5.09
C LEU A 48 -27.58 -27.84 -5.05
N THR A 49 -28.38 -26.90 -5.53
CA THR A 49 -29.85 -27.04 -5.61
C THR A 49 -30.30 -27.97 -6.74
N SER A 50 -29.41 -28.25 -7.70
CA SER A 50 -29.65 -29.17 -8.82
C SER A 50 -28.37 -29.95 -9.17
N ASP A 51 -28.15 -31.09 -8.49
CA ASP A 51 -27.07 -32.04 -8.78
C ASP A 51 -27.67 -33.44 -9.01
N LYS A 52 -27.19 -34.15 -10.03
CA LYS A 52 -27.74 -35.45 -10.46
C LYS A 52 -27.66 -36.54 -9.38
N ALA A 53 -26.75 -36.39 -8.42
CA ALA A 53 -26.64 -37.31 -7.29
C ALA A 53 -27.71 -37.06 -6.22
N LEU A 54 -28.42 -35.93 -6.22
CA LEU A 54 -29.47 -35.56 -5.26
C LEU A 54 -30.85 -35.88 -5.85
N THR A 55 -31.58 -36.82 -5.24
CA THR A 55 -32.91 -37.24 -5.75
C THR A 55 -34.01 -37.15 -4.71
N GLY A 56 -33.66 -37.08 -3.43
CA GLY A 56 -34.61 -36.91 -2.33
C GLY A 56 -34.62 -35.48 -1.78
N MET A 57 -35.76 -35.04 -1.25
CA MET A 57 -35.91 -33.72 -0.60
C MET A 57 -35.06 -33.51 0.67
N PHE A 58 -34.38 -34.55 1.15
CA PHE A 58 -33.46 -34.51 2.29
C PHE A 58 -31.99 -34.77 1.89
N ASP A 59 -31.70 -34.90 0.60
CA ASP A 59 -30.33 -35.00 0.10
C ASP A 59 -29.73 -33.59 0.05
N ALA A 60 -28.49 -33.44 0.51
CA ALA A 60 -27.75 -32.18 0.46
C ALA A 60 -26.42 -32.39 -0.25
N GLY A 61 -26.15 -31.55 -1.25
CA GLY A 61 -24.89 -31.53 -1.99
C GLY A 61 -24.27 -30.15 -1.94
N TYR A 62 -22.94 -30.10 -1.89
CA TYR A 62 -22.20 -28.85 -1.88
C TYR A 62 -21.00 -28.93 -2.82
N ALA A 63 -20.72 -27.85 -3.54
CA ALA A 63 -19.48 -27.64 -4.26
C ALA A 63 -18.44 -27.00 -3.31
N ILE A 64 -17.23 -27.54 -3.27
CA ILE A 64 -16.11 -26.98 -2.49
C ILE A 64 -15.35 -26.01 -3.39
N THR A 65 -15.52 -24.70 -3.21
CA THR A 65 -14.80 -23.66 -3.93
C THR A 65 -13.64 -23.12 -3.09
N CYS A 66 -12.50 -22.76 -3.70
CA CYS A 66 -11.35 -22.19 -3.00
C CYS A 66 -10.85 -20.90 -3.67
N ARG A 67 -10.34 -19.91 -2.92
CA ARG A 67 -9.97 -18.57 -3.39
C ARG A 67 -8.86 -18.57 -4.44
N ASP A 68 -7.96 -19.53 -4.36
CA ASP A 68 -6.82 -19.74 -5.27
C ASP A 68 -7.17 -20.64 -6.46
N ALA A 69 -8.36 -21.25 -6.43
CA ALA A 69 -8.85 -22.14 -7.46
C ALA A 69 -10.00 -21.47 -8.18
N ALA A 70 -9.88 -21.39 -9.49
CA ALA A 70 -10.90 -20.76 -10.28
C ALA A 70 -12.25 -21.53 -10.25
N LEU A 71 -12.27 -22.78 -9.78
CA LEU A 71 -13.47 -23.61 -9.72
C LEU A 71 -13.64 -24.43 -8.45
N PRO A 72 -14.82 -25.06 -8.25
CA PRO A 72 -15.00 -26.08 -7.25
C PRO A 72 -13.90 -27.17 -7.34
N VAL A 73 -13.02 -27.18 -6.34
CA VAL A 73 -11.92 -28.15 -6.20
C VAL A 73 -12.41 -29.51 -5.74
N GLY A 74 -13.65 -29.60 -5.27
CA GLY A 74 -14.30 -30.84 -4.86
C GLY A 74 -15.81 -30.68 -4.64
N LYS A 75 -16.46 -31.75 -4.17
CA LYS A 75 -17.86 -31.77 -3.79
C LYS A 75 -18.04 -32.54 -2.48
N LEU A 76 -19.06 -32.15 -1.72
CA LEU A 76 -19.51 -32.80 -0.50
C LEU A 76 -20.95 -33.29 -0.69
N TYR A 77 -21.26 -34.46 -0.15
CA TYR A 77 -22.58 -35.06 -0.22
C TYR A 77 -23.02 -35.61 1.13
N LYS A 78 -24.28 -35.38 1.48
CA LYS A 78 -25.04 -36.02 2.57
C LYS A 78 -26.32 -36.58 1.93
N ILE A 79 -26.35 -37.89 1.70
CA ILE A 79 -27.43 -38.54 0.94
C ILE A 79 -28.05 -39.65 1.78
N LYS A 80 -29.38 -39.77 1.75
CA LYS A 80 -30.07 -40.91 2.36
C LYS A 80 -29.80 -42.18 1.55
N ASP A 81 -29.13 -43.15 2.18
CA ASP A 81 -28.74 -44.41 1.53
C ASP A 81 -29.92 -45.38 1.51
N ALA A 82 -30.64 -45.40 0.38
CA ALA A 82 -31.70 -46.36 0.06
C ALA A 82 -31.19 -47.52 -0.84
N GLY A 83 -29.88 -47.82 -0.78
CA GLY A 83 -29.25 -48.92 -1.52
C GLY A 83 -28.56 -48.53 -2.83
N ASN A 84 -28.70 -47.28 -3.29
CA ASN A 84 -28.08 -46.80 -4.53
C ASN A 84 -27.27 -45.50 -4.38
N ALA A 85 -27.14 -44.94 -3.17
CA ALA A 85 -26.51 -43.63 -2.97
C ALA A 85 -25.02 -43.63 -3.33
N ALA A 86 -24.29 -44.69 -2.93
CA ALA A 86 -22.87 -44.84 -3.28
C ALA A 86 -22.68 -44.95 -4.79
N SER A 87 -23.57 -45.66 -5.49
CA SER A 87 -23.56 -45.80 -6.95
C SER A 87 -23.84 -44.47 -7.65
N ARG A 88 -24.76 -43.65 -7.12
CA ARG A 88 -25.05 -42.29 -7.64
C ARG A 88 -23.84 -41.37 -7.53
N VAL A 89 -23.17 -41.32 -6.38
CA VAL A 89 -21.97 -40.48 -6.19
C VAL A 89 -20.77 -41.05 -6.95
N ALA A 90 -20.67 -42.38 -7.07
CA ALA A 90 -19.66 -43.02 -7.90
C ALA A 90 -19.87 -42.74 -9.39
N ALA A 91 -21.12 -42.63 -9.88
CA ALA A 91 -21.42 -42.19 -11.24
C ALA A 91 -21.00 -40.72 -11.46
N ASP A 92 -21.34 -39.81 -10.53
CA ASP A 92 -20.89 -38.41 -10.55
C ASP A 92 -19.35 -38.29 -10.55
N ARG A 93 -18.65 -39.20 -9.87
CA ARG A 93 -17.17 -39.28 -9.87
C ARG A 93 -16.61 -39.96 -11.12
N ALA A 94 -17.27 -40.98 -11.64
CA ALA A 94 -16.84 -41.70 -12.84
C ALA A 94 -16.92 -40.81 -14.09
N ASP A 95 -17.78 -39.78 -14.08
CA ASP A 95 -17.82 -38.76 -15.12
C ASP A 95 -16.52 -37.93 -15.21
N ARG A 96 -15.72 -37.85 -14.12
CA ARG A 96 -14.56 -36.94 -14.01
C ARG A 96 -13.21 -37.61 -13.72
N ALA A 97 -13.19 -38.79 -13.11
CA ALA A 97 -11.95 -39.44 -12.66
C ALA A 97 -11.96 -40.96 -12.92
N THR A 98 -10.80 -41.51 -13.30
CA THR A 98 -10.56 -42.95 -13.30
C THR A 98 -10.01 -43.34 -11.95
N CYS A 99 -10.77 -44.17 -11.24
CA CYS A 99 -10.51 -44.49 -9.86
C CYS A 99 -9.98 -45.92 -9.71
N GLN A 100 -9.01 -46.10 -8.83
CA GLN A 100 -8.65 -47.43 -8.36
C GLN A 100 -9.78 -47.98 -7.47
N PRO A 101 -9.84 -49.31 -7.25
CA PRO A 101 -10.73 -49.87 -6.24
C PRO A 101 -10.56 -49.17 -4.90
N ALA A 102 -11.67 -48.94 -4.20
CA ALA A 102 -11.64 -48.29 -2.89
C ALA A 102 -10.73 -49.08 -1.93
N ARG A 103 -9.81 -48.38 -1.27
CA ARG A 103 -8.99 -48.94 -0.19
C ARG A 103 -9.52 -48.44 1.14
N ARG A 104 -9.57 -49.32 2.13
CA ARG A 104 -9.94 -48.91 3.48
C ARG A 104 -8.76 -48.17 4.10
N GLY A 105 -9.00 -46.96 4.60
CA GLY A 105 -8.00 -46.12 5.26
C GLY A 105 -8.60 -45.35 6.41
N ASP A 106 -7.78 -44.58 7.12
CA ASP A 106 -8.23 -43.79 8.27
C ASP A 106 -8.38 -42.31 7.88
N LEU A 107 -9.53 -41.71 8.22
CA LEU A 107 -9.80 -40.29 8.01
C LEU A 107 -9.70 -39.55 9.35
N PRO A 108 -8.79 -38.56 9.50
CA PRO A 108 -8.55 -37.88 10.77
C PRO A 108 -9.84 -37.34 11.41
N GLY A 109 -10.13 -37.80 12.63
CA GLY A 109 -11.32 -37.39 13.40
C GLY A 109 -12.65 -38.04 13.01
N LEU A 110 -12.67 -38.94 12.01
CA LEU A 110 -13.87 -39.70 11.61
C LEU A 110 -13.65 -41.22 11.54
N GLY A 111 -12.41 -41.71 11.68
CA GLY A 111 -12.08 -43.13 11.72
C GLY A 111 -12.04 -43.78 10.34
N ALA A 112 -12.22 -45.10 10.29
CA ALA A 112 -12.14 -45.87 9.04
C ALA A 112 -13.14 -45.38 7.97
N ALA A 113 -12.60 -45.02 6.80
CA ALA A 113 -13.34 -44.57 5.63
C ALA A 113 -12.82 -45.31 4.37
N ASP A 114 -13.69 -45.42 3.37
CA ASP A 114 -13.27 -45.92 2.07
C ASP A 114 -12.63 -44.77 1.30
N ILE A 115 -11.32 -44.87 1.08
CA ILE A 115 -10.52 -43.91 0.35
C ILE A 115 -10.39 -44.41 -1.09
N VAL A 116 -10.81 -43.58 -2.02
CA VAL A 116 -10.69 -43.87 -3.43
C VAL A 116 -9.67 -42.91 -4.00
N GLU A 117 -8.50 -43.44 -4.34
CA GLU A 117 -7.50 -42.70 -5.09
C GLU A 117 -7.86 -42.80 -6.57
N CYS A 118 -7.95 -41.65 -7.19
CA CYS A 118 -8.29 -41.51 -8.58
C CYS A 118 -7.28 -40.61 -9.27
N LYS A 119 -7.28 -40.70 -10.59
CA LYS A 119 -6.63 -39.74 -11.46
C LYS A 119 -7.72 -39.11 -12.30
N LEU A 120 -7.74 -37.79 -12.43
CA LEU A 120 -8.68 -37.15 -13.35
C LEU A 120 -8.48 -37.73 -14.74
N LYS A 121 -9.57 -37.93 -15.49
CA LYS A 121 -9.50 -38.52 -16.83
C LYS A 121 -8.78 -37.62 -17.83
N ASP A 122 -8.87 -36.30 -17.62
CA ASP A 122 -8.44 -35.28 -18.57
C ASP A 122 -7.17 -34.52 -18.14
N ALA A 123 -6.47 -34.96 -17.08
CA ALA A 123 -5.22 -34.34 -16.62
C ALA A 123 -4.39 -35.30 -15.77
N ASP A 124 -3.05 -35.14 -15.73
CA ASP A 124 -2.19 -35.87 -14.79
C ASP A 124 -2.27 -35.28 -13.37
N VAL A 125 -3.47 -35.32 -12.80
CA VAL A 125 -3.79 -34.69 -11.52
C VAL A 125 -4.47 -35.72 -10.63
N ALA A 126 -3.88 -35.92 -9.45
CA ALA A 126 -4.43 -36.80 -8.44
C ALA A 126 -5.77 -36.25 -7.91
N TYR A 127 -6.78 -37.11 -7.84
CA TYR A 127 -8.12 -36.82 -7.35
C TYR A 127 -8.45 -37.84 -6.27
N ARG A 128 -9.03 -37.41 -5.16
CA ARG A 128 -9.27 -38.27 -4.02
C ARG A 128 -10.71 -38.19 -3.60
N ALA A 129 -11.27 -39.31 -3.16
CA ALA A 129 -12.56 -39.35 -2.52
C ALA A 129 -12.52 -40.11 -1.20
N TYR A 130 -13.30 -39.62 -0.25
CA TYR A 130 -13.54 -40.21 1.05
C TYR A 130 -15.02 -40.55 1.15
N GLN A 131 -15.34 -41.81 1.45
CA GLN A 131 -16.71 -42.26 1.66
C GLN A 131 -16.87 -42.83 3.06
N LEU A 132 -17.90 -42.37 3.77
CA LEU A 132 -18.21 -42.77 5.13
C LEU A 132 -19.71 -43.01 5.30
N ARG A 133 -20.08 -44.17 5.84
CA ARG A 133 -21.47 -44.47 6.22
C ARG A 133 -21.70 -44.29 7.72
N ARG A 134 -22.81 -43.65 8.08
CA ARG A 134 -23.31 -43.52 9.45
C ARG A 134 -24.83 -43.73 9.46
N GLY A 135 -25.28 -44.86 10.00
CA GLY A 135 -26.69 -45.24 9.94
C GLY A 135 -27.18 -45.41 8.49
N ASN A 136 -28.28 -44.76 8.14
CA ASN A 136 -28.85 -44.73 6.78
C ASN A 136 -28.37 -43.53 5.93
N LEU A 137 -27.30 -42.85 6.34
CA LEU A 137 -26.72 -41.71 5.61
C LEU A 137 -25.34 -42.06 5.07
N LEU A 138 -25.11 -41.66 3.81
CA LEU A 138 -23.81 -41.70 3.16
C LEU A 138 -23.25 -40.28 3.08
N TYR A 139 -22.02 -40.12 3.60
CA TYR A 139 -21.24 -38.91 3.51
C TYR A 139 -20.09 -39.11 2.54
N VAL A 140 -19.93 -38.20 1.60
CA VAL A 140 -18.83 -38.25 0.63
C VAL A 140 -18.17 -36.89 0.53
N SER A 141 -16.85 -36.88 0.49
CA SER A 141 -16.07 -35.74 -0.03
C SER A 141 -15.19 -36.23 -1.15
N GLN A 142 -15.18 -35.53 -2.28
CA GLN A 142 -14.39 -35.92 -3.43
C GLN A 142 -13.87 -34.69 -4.17
N GLY A 143 -12.59 -34.66 -4.50
CA GLY A 143 -11.93 -33.48 -5.07
C GLY A 143 -10.47 -33.68 -5.41
N LEU A 144 -9.80 -32.62 -5.84
CA LEU A 144 -8.38 -32.60 -6.19
C LEU A 144 -7.52 -32.92 -4.96
N ALA A 145 -6.53 -33.81 -5.11
CA ALA A 145 -5.66 -34.22 -4.00
C ALA A 145 -4.71 -33.09 -3.54
N GLY A 146 -4.45 -32.07 -4.37
CA GLY A 146 -3.75 -30.85 -3.94
C GLY A 146 -4.53 -29.99 -2.94
N TYR A 147 -5.84 -30.25 -2.80
CA TYR A 147 -6.76 -29.58 -1.89
C TYR A 147 -7.24 -30.53 -0.77
N ASP A 148 -6.47 -31.59 -0.50
CA ASP A 148 -6.88 -32.68 0.38
C ASP A 148 -7.27 -32.21 1.80
N SER A 149 -6.59 -31.18 2.31
CA SER A 149 -6.95 -30.56 3.60
C SER A 149 -8.38 -30.00 3.59
N ALA A 150 -8.83 -29.38 2.50
CA ALA A 150 -10.20 -28.90 2.34
C ALA A 150 -11.20 -30.06 2.19
N LEU A 151 -10.83 -31.14 1.50
CA LEU A 151 -11.70 -32.32 1.34
C LEU A 151 -11.98 -33.03 2.66
N GLN A 152 -10.93 -33.21 3.47
CA GLN A 152 -11.04 -33.84 4.79
C GLN A 152 -11.84 -32.95 5.76
N LEU A 153 -11.57 -31.63 5.78
CA LEU A 153 -12.30 -30.70 6.65
C LEU A 153 -13.77 -30.52 6.23
N GLY A 154 -14.06 -30.57 4.94
CA GLY A 154 -15.41 -30.46 4.40
C GLY A 154 -16.31 -31.63 4.83
N VAL A 155 -15.84 -32.88 4.68
CA VAL A 155 -16.65 -34.04 5.12
C VAL A 155 -16.81 -34.09 6.63
N ARG A 156 -15.79 -33.70 7.40
CA ARG A 156 -15.86 -33.58 8.85
C ARG A 156 -16.95 -32.60 9.29
N SER A 157 -17.01 -31.45 8.62
CA SER A 157 -18.02 -30.43 8.90
C SER A 157 -19.43 -30.92 8.52
N LEU A 158 -19.57 -31.65 7.42
CA LEU A 158 -20.85 -32.16 6.97
C LEU A 158 -21.39 -33.30 7.85
N VAL A 159 -20.51 -34.18 8.36
CA VAL A 159 -20.88 -35.24 9.32
C VAL A 159 -21.30 -34.65 10.67
N ALA A 160 -20.62 -33.60 11.13
CA ALA A 160 -20.96 -32.90 12.37
C ALA A 160 -22.17 -31.97 12.23
N ASP A 161 -22.66 -31.73 11.01
CA ASP A 161 -23.68 -30.73 10.65
C ASP A 161 -23.38 -29.31 11.15
N GLN A 162 -22.08 -29.03 11.39
CA GLN A 162 -21.54 -27.78 11.92
C GLN A 162 -20.09 -27.58 11.41
N PRO A 163 -19.62 -26.33 11.23
CA PRO A 163 -18.26 -26.07 10.76
C PRO A 163 -17.18 -26.65 11.69
N VAL A 164 -16.23 -27.40 11.14
CA VAL A 164 -15.07 -27.94 11.87
C VAL A 164 -13.83 -27.10 11.57
N LYS A 165 -13.13 -26.66 12.63
CA LYS A 165 -11.90 -25.85 12.53
C LYS A 165 -10.72 -26.67 11.97
N GLY A 166 -9.86 -26.03 11.17
CA GLY A 166 -8.65 -26.63 10.58
C GLY A 166 -8.02 -25.76 9.47
N GLU A 167 -6.76 -26.02 9.14
CA GLU A 167 -5.99 -25.25 8.15
C GLU A 167 -6.16 -25.80 6.72
N ILE A 168 -6.23 -24.91 5.73
CA ILE A 168 -6.21 -25.21 4.30
C ILE A 168 -4.86 -24.76 3.71
N SER A 169 -3.98 -25.71 3.38
CA SER A 169 -2.61 -25.42 2.93
C SER A 169 -2.46 -25.61 1.41
N ILE A 170 -2.16 -24.53 0.67
CA ILE A 170 -2.05 -24.46 -0.81
C ILE A 170 -0.99 -23.40 -1.26
N ALA A 171 -0.18 -23.62 -2.30
CA ALA A 171 0.95 -22.73 -2.63
C ALA A 171 0.60 -21.58 -3.63
N THR A 172 0.91 -20.29 -3.34
CA THR A 172 0.71 -19.12 -4.26
C THR A 172 1.80 -18.02 -4.18
N THR A 173 2.04 -17.25 -5.27
CA THR A 173 3.07 -16.18 -5.43
C THR A 173 2.52 -14.93 -6.15
N GLY A 174 2.34 -13.77 -5.48
CA GLY A 174 1.77 -12.54 -6.06
C GLY A 174 2.72 -11.34 -6.02
N ILE A 175 3.22 -10.87 -7.18
CA ILE A 175 4.09 -9.69 -7.32
C ILE A 175 3.86 -9.03 -8.70
N GLY A 176 3.39 -7.77 -8.75
CA GLY A 176 3.43 -6.91 -9.94
C GLY A 176 2.71 -5.57 -9.74
N ASP A 177 3.15 -4.47 -10.38
CA ASP A 177 2.43 -3.16 -10.38
C ASP A 177 1.24 -3.21 -11.33
N PRO A 178 0.01 -3.23 -10.81
CA PRO A 178 -1.16 -3.36 -11.65
C PRO A 178 -1.47 -2.08 -12.45
N ALA A 179 -1.02 -0.90 -11.97
CA ALA A 179 -1.39 0.40 -12.50
C ALA A 179 -0.65 0.78 -13.78
N ALA A 180 0.67 0.57 -13.85
CA ALA A 180 1.41 0.83 -15.08
C ALA A 180 0.93 -0.02 -16.26
N PHE A 181 0.52 -1.26 -15.98
CA PHE A 181 -0.09 -2.14 -16.96
C PHE A 181 -1.51 -1.70 -17.36
N ALA A 182 -2.31 -1.25 -16.40
CA ALA A 182 -3.62 -0.67 -16.64
C ALA A 182 -3.56 0.47 -17.66
N ARG A 183 -2.54 1.34 -17.60
CA ARG A 183 -2.33 2.43 -18.55
C ARG A 183 -2.09 1.96 -19.98
N VAL A 184 -1.20 0.97 -20.17
CA VAL A 184 -0.92 0.40 -21.50
C VAL A 184 -2.16 -0.27 -22.07
N GLN A 185 -2.90 -1.03 -21.25
CA GLN A 185 -4.14 -1.66 -21.66
C GLN A 185 -5.21 -0.62 -21.99
N ALA A 186 -5.38 0.39 -21.14
CA ALA A 186 -6.37 1.45 -21.30
C ALA A 186 -6.14 2.26 -22.58
N GLY A 187 -4.88 2.59 -22.90
CA GLY A 187 -4.53 3.30 -24.13
C GLY A 187 -4.77 2.53 -25.43
N THR A 188 -5.03 1.21 -25.35
CA THR A 188 -5.35 0.36 -26.52
C THR A 188 -6.83 0.03 -26.66
N LEU A 189 -7.67 0.42 -25.69
CA LEU A 189 -9.10 0.16 -25.70
C LEU A 189 -9.87 1.35 -26.27
N ALA A 190 -11.01 1.06 -26.90
CA ALA A 190 -12.01 2.08 -27.18
C ALA A 190 -12.51 2.72 -25.85
N PRO A 191 -12.87 4.01 -25.83
CA PRO A 191 -13.20 4.74 -24.60
C PRO A 191 -14.31 4.10 -23.76
N ASP A 192 -15.33 3.53 -24.40
CA ASP A 192 -16.43 2.80 -23.78
C ASP A 192 -15.96 1.52 -23.07
N LYS A 193 -15.07 0.75 -23.73
CA LYS A 193 -14.47 -0.46 -23.15
C LYS A 193 -13.49 -0.14 -22.03
N ALA A 194 -12.75 0.95 -22.14
CA ALA A 194 -11.91 1.44 -21.05
C ALA A 194 -12.75 1.81 -19.82
N LEU A 195 -13.91 2.45 -20.02
CA LEU A 195 -14.82 2.83 -18.94
C LEU A 195 -15.44 1.62 -18.21
N GLU A 196 -15.88 0.58 -18.94
CA GLU A 196 -16.35 -0.68 -18.33
C GLU A 196 -15.26 -1.35 -17.48
N GLU A 197 -14.03 -1.37 -18.00
CA GLU A 197 -12.86 -1.95 -17.35
C GLU A 197 -12.44 -1.17 -16.09
N ALA A 198 -12.60 0.16 -16.13
CA ALA A 198 -12.38 1.07 -15.01
C ALA A 198 -13.35 0.80 -13.86
N TYR A 199 -14.66 0.68 -14.16
CA TYR A 199 -15.67 0.38 -13.14
C TYR A 199 -15.46 -0.99 -12.49
N ARG A 200 -15.04 -2.01 -13.25
CA ARG A 200 -14.74 -3.33 -12.69
C ARG A 200 -13.59 -3.28 -11.68
N ARG A 201 -12.51 -2.56 -11.99
CA ARG A 201 -11.35 -2.38 -11.08
C ARG A 201 -11.70 -1.55 -9.86
N ASN A 202 -12.42 -0.44 -10.06
CA ASN A 202 -12.89 0.40 -8.97
C ASN A 202 -13.71 -0.41 -7.95
N ASN A 203 -14.63 -1.25 -8.44
CA ASN A 203 -15.45 -2.09 -7.58
C ASN A 203 -14.66 -3.20 -6.85
N ALA A 204 -13.49 -3.58 -7.37
CA ALA A 204 -12.57 -4.52 -6.74
C ALA A 204 -11.65 -3.86 -5.69
N GLY A 205 -11.62 -2.53 -5.61
CA GLY A 205 -10.68 -1.77 -4.76
C GLY A 205 -9.31 -1.52 -5.41
N SER A 206 -9.16 -1.85 -6.69
CA SER A 206 -7.98 -1.62 -7.53
C SER A 206 -7.93 -0.16 -8.00
N TYR A 207 -7.73 0.78 -7.06
CA TYR A 207 -7.85 2.23 -7.33
C TYR A 207 -6.76 2.74 -8.29
N ALA A 208 -5.54 2.23 -8.15
CA ALA A 208 -4.42 2.62 -9.00
C ALA A 208 -4.66 2.22 -10.47
N GLU A 209 -5.14 1.01 -10.72
CA GLU A 209 -5.51 0.59 -12.08
C GLU A 209 -6.73 1.33 -12.59
N ALA A 210 -7.77 1.46 -11.76
CA ALA A 210 -9.00 2.14 -12.14
C ALA A 210 -8.73 3.58 -12.61
N ALA A 211 -7.83 4.31 -11.94
CA ALA A 211 -7.44 5.66 -12.32
C ALA A 211 -6.93 5.74 -13.76
N GLU A 212 -6.12 4.78 -14.20
CA GLU A 212 -5.53 4.78 -15.54
C GLU A 212 -6.55 4.47 -16.64
N PHE A 213 -7.53 3.60 -16.36
CA PHE A 213 -8.63 3.36 -17.28
C PHE A 213 -9.61 4.53 -17.38
N PHE A 214 -9.90 5.21 -16.26
CA PHE A 214 -10.69 6.44 -16.28
C PHE A 214 -9.96 7.57 -17.02
N ALA A 215 -8.64 7.68 -16.87
CA ALA A 215 -7.83 8.64 -17.61
C ALA A 215 -7.87 8.41 -19.13
N ALA A 216 -7.75 7.15 -19.58
CA ALA A 216 -7.91 6.84 -20.99
C ALA A 216 -9.32 7.17 -21.50
N ALA A 217 -10.36 6.80 -20.74
CA ALA A 217 -11.75 7.11 -21.09
C ALA A 217 -12.02 8.63 -21.16
N SER A 218 -11.41 9.43 -20.28
CA SER A 218 -11.57 10.89 -20.27
C SER A 218 -10.83 11.57 -21.43
N SER A 219 -9.70 11.00 -21.86
CA SER A 219 -8.92 11.51 -22.99
C SER A 219 -9.55 11.22 -24.36
N GLY A 220 -10.28 10.11 -24.50
CA GLY A 220 -10.83 9.64 -25.79
C GLY A 220 -12.32 9.91 -26.01
N SER A 221 -13.04 10.49 -25.04
CA SER A 221 -14.47 10.80 -25.18
C SER A 221 -14.69 12.18 -25.82
N ASP A 222 -15.36 12.21 -26.98
CA ASP A 222 -15.77 13.45 -27.66
C ASP A 222 -17.00 14.11 -27.01
N ALA A 223 -17.80 13.35 -26.25
CA ALA A 223 -18.99 13.85 -25.57
C ALA A 223 -18.63 14.53 -24.23
N PRO A 224 -19.05 15.80 -23.98
CA PRO A 224 -18.73 16.53 -22.75
C PRO A 224 -19.15 15.80 -21.46
N VAL A 225 -20.35 15.20 -21.45
CA VAL A 225 -20.89 14.50 -20.28
C VAL A 225 -20.11 13.21 -19.97
N GLY A 226 -19.79 12.40 -21.00
CA GLY A 226 -18.99 11.18 -20.84
C GLY A 226 -17.56 11.48 -20.37
N ARG A 227 -16.98 12.58 -20.88
CA ARG A 227 -15.67 13.08 -20.44
C ARG A 227 -15.71 13.59 -19.00
N ALA A 228 -16.76 14.30 -18.62
CA ALA A 228 -16.96 14.74 -17.25
C ALA A 228 -17.10 13.54 -16.29
N GLU A 229 -17.88 12.52 -16.65
CA GLU A 229 -18.02 11.30 -15.85
C GLU A 229 -16.67 10.60 -15.64
N ALA A 230 -15.87 10.44 -16.70
CA ALA A 230 -14.56 9.81 -16.60
C ALA A 230 -13.61 10.63 -15.71
N LEU A 231 -13.58 11.97 -15.85
CA LEU A 231 -12.77 12.85 -14.99
C LEU A 231 -13.18 12.79 -13.51
N VAL A 232 -14.48 12.78 -13.21
CA VAL A 232 -14.99 12.66 -11.83
C VAL A 232 -14.52 11.35 -11.19
N ASN A 233 -14.62 10.25 -11.92
CA ASN A 233 -14.19 8.95 -11.42
C ASN A 233 -12.66 8.87 -11.27
N GLU A 234 -11.90 9.41 -12.24
CA GLU A 234 -10.44 9.51 -12.16
C GLU A 234 -10.02 10.31 -10.92
N ALA A 235 -10.63 11.48 -10.69
CA ALA A 235 -10.38 12.35 -9.55
C ALA A 235 -10.58 11.60 -8.22
N LEU A 236 -11.68 10.84 -8.10
CA LEU A 236 -11.92 10.02 -6.91
C LEU A 236 -10.82 8.98 -6.71
N GLN A 237 -10.36 8.31 -7.77
CA GLN A 237 -9.28 7.33 -7.65
C GLN A 237 -7.98 7.99 -7.20
N LYS A 238 -7.62 9.15 -7.78
CA LYS A 238 -6.47 9.94 -7.32
C LYS A 238 -6.62 10.30 -5.84
N SER A 239 -7.81 10.71 -5.41
CA SER A 239 -8.09 10.99 -4.00
C SER A 239 -7.95 9.75 -3.11
N ASN A 240 -8.48 8.59 -3.48
CA ASN A 240 -8.36 7.36 -2.68
C ASN A 240 -6.90 6.91 -2.49
N LEU A 241 -6.03 7.30 -3.42
CA LEU A 241 -4.58 7.06 -3.38
C LEU A 241 -3.81 8.15 -2.62
N GLY A 242 -4.50 9.16 -2.06
CA GLY A 242 -3.87 10.30 -1.37
C GLY A 242 -3.30 11.38 -2.30
N ARG A 243 -3.57 11.31 -3.62
CA ARG A 243 -3.13 12.31 -4.62
C ARG A 243 -4.14 13.44 -4.71
N PHE A 244 -4.30 14.19 -3.62
CA PHE A 244 -5.37 15.17 -3.48
C PHE A 244 -5.23 16.37 -4.44
N ALA A 245 -4.04 16.92 -4.64
CA ALA A 245 -3.80 18.00 -5.62
C ALA A 245 -4.26 17.65 -7.05
N GLU A 246 -3.93 16.44 -7.48
CA GLU A 246 -4.35 15.95 -8.80
C GLU A 246 -5.86 15.72 -8.85
N ALA A 247 -6.43 15.21 -7.76
CA ALA A 247 -7.88 15.07 -7.63
C ALA A 247 -8.59 16.44 -7.73
N ASP A 248 -8.08 17.48 -7.06
CA ASP A 248 -8.62 18.84 -7.12
C ASP A 248 -8.62 19.38 -8.55
N SER A 249 -7.50 19.25 -9.26
CA SER A 249 -7.38 19.67 -10.66
C SER A 249 -8.39 18.92 -11.57
N LEU A 250 -8.52 17.60 -11.38
CA LEU A 250 -9.47 16.79 -12.14
C LEU A 250 -10.93 17.12 -11.79
N PHE A 251 -11.25 17.36 -10.52
CA PHE A 251 -12.58 17.79 -10.08
C PHE A 251 -12.95 19.18 -10.58
N ALA A 252 -11.98 20.10 -10.70
CA ALA A 252 -12.18 21.43 -11.27
C ALA A 252 -12.52 21.31 -12.77
N ARG A 253 -11.71 20.59 -13.53
CA ARG A 253 -11.93 20.31 -14.96
C ARG A 253 -13.25 19.59 -15.22
N ALA A 254 -13.60 18.62 -14.38
CA ALA A 254 -14.88 17.94 -14.49
C ALA A 254 -16.05 18.92 -14.33
N ALA A 255 -16.00 19.82 -13.35
CA ALA A 255 -17.07 20.77 -13.07
C ALA A 255 -17.35 21.75 -14.22
N GLU A 256 -16.33 22.11 -15.00
CA GLU A 256 -16.49 22.90 -16.22
C GLU A 256 -17.27 22.16 -17.31
N LEU A 257 -17.24 20.83 -17.31
CA LEU A 257 -17.83 19.98 -18.35
C LEU A 257 -19.18 19.34 -17.97
N VAL A 258 -19.50 19.21 -16.67
CA VAL A 258 -20.73 18.54 -16.19
C VAL A 258 -22.02 19.17 -16.77
N GLY A 259 -22.05 20.50 -16.93
CA GLY A 259 -23.25 21.23 -17.31
C GLY A 259 -24.41 21.00 -16.32
N SER A 260 -25.61 20.72 -16.83
CA SER A 260 -26.82 20.43 -16.04
C SER A 260 -27.19 18.94 -15.99
N ASP A 261 -26.26 18.03 -16.33
CA ASP A 261 -26.53 16.59 -16.28
C ASP A 261 -26.86 16.12 -14.85
N PRO A 262 -28.03 15.50 -14.62
CA PRO A 262 -28.50 15.18 -13.27
C PRO A 262 -27.72 14.04 -12.61
N ILE A 263 -27.03 13.18 -13.36
CA ILE A 263 -26.30 12.02 -12.82
C ILE A 263 -24.86 12.43 -12.50
N VAL A 264 -24.16 13.05 -13.45
CA VAL A 264 -22.75 13.44 -13.28
C VAL A 264 -22.61 14.55 -12.24
N SER A 265 -23.57 15.49 -12.14
CA SER A 265 -23.56 16.52 -11.09
C SER A 265 -23.68 15.94 -9.68
N ARG A 266 -24.56 14.94 -9.48
CA ARG A 266 -24.69 14.20 -8.20
C ARG A 266 -23.43 13.42 -7.88
N ARG A 267 -22.86 12.74 -8.87
CA ARG A 267 -21.60 11.99 -8.71
C ARG A 267 -20.46 12.93 -8.31
N LEU A 268 -20.33 14.08 -8.98
CA LEU A 268 -19.32 15.10 -8.66
C LEU A 268 -19.44 15.58 -7.21
N ARG A 269 -20.66 15.94 -6.77
CA ARG A 269 -20.93 16.33 -5.37
C ARG A 269 -20.50 15.24 -4.39
N ASN A 270 -20.97 14.01 -4.60
CA ASN A 270 -20.67 12.90 -3.70
C ASN A 270 -19.17 12.59 -3.66
N TYR A 271 -18.48 12.63 -4.79
CA TYR A 271 -17.05 12.28 -4.85
C TYR A 271 -16.17 13.39 -4.28
N ARG A 272 -16.58 14.66 -4.38
CA ARG A 272 -15.95 15.75 -3.63
C ARG A 272 -16.17 15.62 -2.12
N ALA A 273 -17.35 15.17 -1.68
CA ALA A 273 -17.58 14.86 -0.27
C ALA A 273 -16.67 13.71 0.22
N ILE A 274 -16.49 12.65 -0.58
CA ILE A 274 -15.51 11.59 -0.28
C ILE A 274 -14.08 12.16 -0.26
N HIS A 275 -13.75 13.06 -1.18
CA HIS A 275 -12.44 13.70 -1.24
C HIS A 275 -12.12 14.52 0.03
N HIS A 276 -13.09 15.24 0.58
CA HIS A 276 -12.98 15.88 1.88
C HIS A 276 -12.80 14.86 3.02
N LEU A 277 -13.55 13.75 3.01
CA LEU A 277 -13.40 12.69 4.00
C LEU A 277 -12.03 12.01 3.96
N ASN A 278 -11.47 11.79 2.76
CA ASN A 278 -10.12 11.26 2.58
C ASN A 278 -9.05 12.22 3.16
N GLN A 279 -9.35 13.52 3.23
CA GLN A 279 -8.53 14.56 3.87
C GLN A 279 -8.82 14.74 5.37
N VAL A 280 -9.66 13.89 5.96
CA VAL A 280 -10.11 13.99 7.37
C VAL A 280 -10.90 15.29 7.63
N ASP A 281 -11.53 15.87 6.60
CA ASP A 281 -12.35 17.07 6.66
C ASP A 281 -13.85 16.75 6.59
N ALA A 282 -14.40 16.21 7.68
CA ALA A 282 -15.83 15.89 7.75
C ALA A 282 -16.75 17.12 7.63
N LYS A 283 -16.29 18.31 8.03
CA LYS A 283 -17.06 19.55 7.92
C LYS A 283 -17.14 20.03 6.47
N GLY A 284 -16.03 20.01 5.74
CA GLY A 284 -16.02 20.29 4.30
C GLY A 284 -16.87 19.31 3.51
N ALA A 285 -16.87 18.03 3.89
CA ALA A 285 -17.76 17.04 3.28
C ALA A 285 -19.25 17.38 3.45
N LEU A 286 -19.67 17.82 4.65
CA LEU A 286 -21.06 18.29 4.87
C LEU A 286 -21.37 19.53 4.04
N ALA A 287 -20.46 20.51 4.02
CA ALA A 287 -20.62 21.73 3.24
C ALA A 287 -20.75 21.45 1.73
N GLU A 288 -20.03 20.45 1.21
CA GLU A 288 -20.16 20.02 -0.19
C GLU A 288 -21.53 19.36 -0.45
N LEU A 289 -22.00 18.50 0.46
CA LEU A 289 -23.28 17.81 0.33
C LEU A 289 -24.49 18.76 0.43
N ASP A 290 -24.33 19.90 1.08
CA ASP A 290 -25.35 20.95 1.22
C ASP A 290 -25.43 21.88 0.00
N LYS A 291 -24.48 21.80 -0.95
CA LYS A 291 -24.52 22.60 -2.17
C LYS A 291 -25.74 22.22 -3.02
N PRO A 292 -26.49 23.22 -3.54
CA PRO A 292 -27.60 22.92 -4.44
C PRO A 292 -27.06 22.31 -5.73
N LEU A 293 -27.71 21.24 -6.20
CA LEU A 293 -27.43 20.70 -7.52
C LEU A 293 -27.93 21.69 -8.59
N PRO A 294 -27.27 21.76 -9.76
CA PRO A 294 -27.78 22.52 -10.90
C PRO A 294 -29.24 22.14 -11.15
N LYS A 295 -30.12 23.13 -11.29
CA LYS A 295 -31.50 22.86 -11.70
C LYS A 295 -31.41 22.15 -13.05
N ALA A 296 -31.86 20.90 -13.10
CA ALA A 296 -32.08 20.23 -14.37
C ALA A 296 -32.91 21.18 -15.23
N LEU A 297 -32.58 21.31 -16.52
CA LEU A 297 -33.60 21.70 -17.48
C LEU A 297 -34.69 20.65 -17.27
N ALA A 298 -35.74 21.04 -16.56
CA ALA A 298 -36.97 20.28 -16.56
C ALA A 298 -37.24 20.08 -18.05
N ASN A 299 -37.14 18.83 -18.53
CA ASN A 299 -37.86 18.52 -19.75
C ASN A 299 -39.27 19.03 -19.48
N ASP A 300 -39.70 19.91 -20.37
CA ASP A 300 -40.97 20.61 -20.37
C ASP A 300 -42.10 19.59 -20.62
N GLN A 301 -42.22 18.65 -19.70
CA GLN A 301 -43.32 17.71 -19.54
C GLN A 301 -43.72 17.73 -18.07
N ALA A 302 -43.94 18.96 -17.57
CA ALA A 302 -45.15 19.16 -16.82
C ALA A 302 -46.28 18.55 -17.64
N VAL A 303 -47.04 17.68 -16.99
CA VAL A 303 -48.28 17.07 -17.45
C VAL A 303 -49.23 18.19 -17.89
N GLY A 304 -49.04 18.66 -19.12
CA GLY A 304 -49.90 19.56 -19.85
C GLY A 304 -50.72 18.70 -20.79
N THR A 305 -51.95 18.40 -20.37
CA THR A 305 -53.10 17.99 -21.19
C THR A 305 -52.87 18.10 -22.71
N GLY A 306 -52.71 16.98 -23.44
CA GLY A 306 -52.72 17.04 -24.90
C GLY A 306 -52.42 15.77 -25.70
N SER A 307 -51.26 15.14 -25.53
CA SER A 307 -50.91 13.95 -26.33
C SER A 307 -49.94 13.02 -25.60
N LEU A 308 -50.32 11.74 -25.50
CA LEU A 308 -49.46 10.65 -25.08
C LEU A 308 -48.60 10.24 -26.29
N GLU A 309 -47.41 10.82 -26.44
CA GLU A 309 -46.41 10.31 -27.36
C GLU A 309 -45.42 9.41 -26.61
N ILE A 310 -45.21 8.20 -27.13
CA ILE A 310 -44.19 7.28 -26.61
C ILE A 310 -42.84 7.74 -27.15
N ASP A 311 -42.12 8.55 -26.36
CA ASP A 311 -40.75 8.92 -26.66
C ASP A 311 -39.76 7.75 -26.43
N THR A 312 -38.50 7.92 -26.81
CA THR A 312 -37.47 6.89 -26.68
C THR A 312 -37.18 6.49 -25.22
N SER A 313 -37.42 7.37 -24.24
CA SER A 313 -37.26 7.08 -22.81
C SER A 313 -38.43 6.25 -22.28
N MET A 314 -39.66 6.62 -22.63
CA MET A 314 -40.89 5.89 -22.35
C MET A 314 -40.91 4.53 -23.06
N SER A 315 -40.40 4.45 -24.29
CA SER A 315 -40.23 3.20 -25.04
C SER A 315 -39.23 2.26 -24.35
N LYS A 316 -38.08 2.76 -23.89
CA LYS A 316 -37.12 1.96 -23.10
C LYS A 316 -37.74 1.45 -21.79
N ARG A 317 -38.53 2.28 -21.10
CA ARG A 317 -39.29 1.88 -19.89
C ARG A 317 -40.35 0.81 -20.21
N LEU A 318 -41.19 1.02 -21.21
CA LEU A 318 -42.25 0.09 -21.61
C LEU A 318 -41.69 -1.26 -22.09
N ASN A 319 -40.53 -1.25 -22.76
CA ASN A 319 -39.86 -2.48 -23.17
C ASN A 319 -39.25 -3.24 -21.98
N ALA A 320 -38.68 -2.53 -21.01
CA ALA A 320 -38.16 -3.11 -19.77
C ALA A 320 -39.27 -3.63 -18.83
N ASP A 321 -40.43 -2.97 -18.79
CA ASP A 321 -41.61 -3.36 -17.98
C ASP A 321 -42.56 -4.35 -18.69
N SER A 322 -42.26 -4.74 -19.94
CA SER A 322 -43.14 -5.66 -20.67
C SER A 322 -43.17 -7.04 -19.99
N LYS A 323 -44.37 -7.57 -19.73
CA LYS A 323 -44.58 -8.96 -19.25
C LYS A 323 -43.90 -10.01 -20.14
N PHE A 324 -43.69 -9.67 -21.42
CA PHE A 324 -43.00 -10.51 -22.41
C PHE A 324 -41.48 -10.56 -22.16
N GLY A 325 -40.84 -9.44 -21.80
CA GLY A 325 -39.42 -9.41 -21.39
C GLY A 325 -39.17 -10.13 -20.05
N GLN A 326 -40.11 -10.03 -19.10
CA GLN A 326 -40.07 -10.76 -17.83
C GLN A 326 -40.23 -12.29 -17.99
N GLN A 327 -40.99 -12.76 -18.98
CA GLN A 327 -41.16 -14.19 -19.29
C GLN A 327 -39.96 -14.80 -20.05
N LEU A 328 -39.14 -13.99 -20.70
CA LEU A 328 -37.94 -14.42 -21.45
C LEU A 328 -36.63 -14.31 -20.64
N GLY A 329 -36.70 -13.92 -19.36
CA GLY A 329 -35.51 -13.76 -18.52
C GLY A 329 -34.63 -12.55 -18.89
N ALA A 330 -35.14 -11.63 -19.71
CA ALA A 330 -34.42 -10.44 -20.13
C ALA A 330 -34.73 -9.27 -19.18
N GLN A 331 -34.23 -9.33 -17.94
CA GLN A 331 -33.93 -8.06 -17.26
C GLN A 331 -32.73 -7.45 -17.97
N SER A 332 -32.82 -6.20 -18.42
CA SER A 332 -31.62 -5.50 -18.87
C SER A 332 -30.67 -5.35 -17.66
N ASP A 333 -29.43 -5.83 -17.82
CA ASP A 333 -28.38 -5.65 -16.81
C ASP A 333 -28.06 -4.17 -16.55
N GLU A 334 -28.49 -3.26 -17.43
CA GLU A 334 -28.29 -1.82 -17.30
C GLU A 334 -29.30 -1.15 -16.35
N LEU A 335 -28.80 -0.27 -15.48
CA LEU A 335 -29.61 0.55 -14.57
C LEU A 335 -30.28 1.71 -15.31
N LEU A 336 -31.55 1.98 -15.01
CA LEU A 336 -32.30 3.12 -15.51
C LEU A 336 -31.74 4.44 -14.95
N PRO A 337 -31.90 5.58 -15.65
CA PRO A 337 -31.45 6.89 -15.16
C PRO A 337 -31.99 7.24 -13.76
N ASP A 338 -33.27 6.97 -13.49
CA ASP A 338 -33.88 7.23 -12.18
C ASP A 338 -33.30 6.33 -11.08
N GLU A 339 -33.05 5.05 -11.39
CA GLU A 339 -32.36 4.12 -10.48
C GLU A 339 -30.93 4.60 -10.16
N LYS A 340 -30.20 5.13 -11.15
CA LYS A 340 -28.87 5.72 -10.95
C LYS A 340 -28.93 6.96 -10.05
N ILE A 341 -29.93 7.81 -10.22
CA ILE A 341 -30.15 9.00 -9.38
C ILE A 341 -30.45 8.58 -7.94
N GLU A 342 -31.35 7.62 -7.73
CA GLU A 342 -31.70 7.13 -6.39
C GLU A 342 -30.49 6.51 -5.66
N ILE A 343 -29.67 5.73 -6.37
CA ILE A 343 -28.42 5.20 -5.82
C ILE A 343 -27.47 6.33 -5.39
N LEU A 344 -27.33 7.40 -6.21
CA LEU A 344 -26.47 8.53 -5.90
C LEU A 344 -27.01 9.38 -4.73
N GLU A 345 -28.32 9.51 -4.57
CA GLU A 345 -28.90 10.17 -3.39
C GLU A 345 -28.72 9.32 -2.12
N GLY A 346 -28.92 7.99 -2.22
CA GLY A 346 -28.62 7.06 -1.15
C GLY A 346 -27.16 7.15 -0.70
N GLN A 347 -26.22 7.26 -1.65
CA GLN A 347 -24.81 7.52 -1.35
C GLN A 347 -24.60 8.86 -0.66
N ALA A 348 -25.26 9.94 -1.10
CA ALA A 348 -25.13 11.25 -0.48
C ALA A 348 -25.59 11.23 0.99
N ASN A 349 -26.69 10.55 1.28
CA ASN A 349 -27.18 10.35 2.65
C ASN A 349 -26.23 9.45 3.48
N GLN A 350 -25.63 8.42 2.87
CA GLN A 350 -24.61 7.62 3.53
C GLN A 350 -23.40 8.47 3.93
N LEU A 351 -22.87 9.29 3.01
CA LEU A 351 -21.74 10.18 3.28
C LEU A 351 -22.08 11.24 4.33
N ARG A 352 -23.28 11.83 4.26
CA ARG A 352 -23.78 12.75 5.29
C ARG A 352 -23.80 12.09 6.66
N GLY A 353 -24.32 10.86 6.73
CA GLY A 353 -24.36 10.07 7.95
C GLY A 353 -22.98 9.81 8.56
N THR A 354 -22.02 9.41 7.71
CA THR A 354 -20.61 9.24 8.11
C THR A 354 -20.02 10.56 8.63
N SER A 355 -20.21 11.66 7.90
CA SER A 355 -19.66 12.97 8.29
C SER A 355 -20.26 13.50 9.59
N LEU A 356 -21.58 13.39 9.79
CA LEU A 356 -22.26 13.79 11.03
C LEU A 356 -21.73 13.01 12.23
N ARG A 357 -21.49 11.70 12.07
CA ARG A 357 -20.88 10.86 13.11
C ARG A 357 -19.48 11.36 13.47
N LEU A 358 -18.65 11.66 12.46
CA LEU A 358 -17.28 12.16 12.66
C LEU A 358 -17.26 13.56 13.31
N THR A 359 -18.31 14.37 13.12
CA THR A 359 -18.45 15.68 13.80
C THR A 359 -19.19 15.61 15.14
N GLY A 360 -19.64 14.43 15.56
CA GLY A 360 -20.28 14.20 16.86
C GLY A 360 -21.81 14.30 16.88
N ASP A 361 -22.48 14.58 15.76
CA ASP A 361 -23.95 14.55 15.67
C ASP A 361 -24.45 13.12 15.44
N ARG A 362 -24.59 12.37 16.54
CA ARG A 362 -25.01 10.96 16.52
C ARG A 362 -26.45 10.78 16.06
N ALA A 363 -27.35 11.70 16.41
CA ALA A 363 -28.76 11.60 16.08
C ALA A 363 -28.98 11.80 14.58
N GLY A 364 -28.42 12.89 14.03
CA GLY A 364 -28.46 13.16 12.60
C GLY A 364 -27.75 12.08 11.79
N ALA A 365 -26.61 11.57 12.28
CA ALA A 365 -25.91 10.46 11.62
C ALA A 365 -26.79 9.22 11.47
N ARG A 366 -27.50 8.83 12.54
CA ARG A 366 -28.38 7.65 12.54
C ARG A 366 -29.57 7.80 11.60
N GLU A 367 -30.16 8.99 11.55
CA GLU A 367 -31.26 9.30 10.63
C GLU A 367 -30.80 9.19 9.17
N ALA A 368 -29.70 9.87 8.83
CA ALA A 368 -29.15 9.87 7.47
C ALA A 368 -28.72 8.47 7.00
N LEU A 369 -28.06 7.68 7.86
CA LEU A 369 -27.63 6.32 7.53
C LEU A 369 -28.81 5.35 7.31
N ARG A 370 -29.88 5.47 8.10
CA ARG A 370 -31.09 4.64 7.92
C ARG A 370 -31.84 5.01 6.65
N ARG A 371 -31.93 6.31 6.35
CA ARG A 371 -32.49 6.80 5.10
C ARG A 371 -31.73 6.26 3.90
N ALA A 372 -30.39 6.33 3.95
CA ALA A 372 -29.52 5.80 2.90
C ALA A 372 -29.74 4.30 2.65
N ASP A 373 -29.80 3.45 3.70
CA ASP A 373 -30.04 2.01 3.52
C ASP A 373 -31.43 1.75 2.92
N GLY A 374 -32.45 2.52 3.31
CA GLY A 374 -33.79 2.44 2.75
C GLY A 374 -33.84 2.79 1.25
N GLU A 375 -33.21 3.89 0.85
CA GLU A 375 -33.12 4.33 -0.55
C GLU A 375 -32.35 3.30 -1.41
N LEU A 376 -31.23 2.76 -0.91
CA LEU A 376 -30.49 1.71 -1.61
C LEU A 376 -31.26 0.39 -1.72
N LEU A 377 -32.03 0.02 -0.69
CA LEU A 377 -32.88 -1.19 -0.71
C LEU A 377 -34.05 -1.08 -1.68
N ALA A 378 -34.61 0.12 -1.87
CA ALA A 378 -35.73 0.34 -2.78
C ALA A 378 -35.35 0.00 -4.23
N VAL A 379 -34.10 0.22 -4.62
CA VAL A 379 -33.60 -0.09 -5.96
C VAL A 379 -33.43 -1.60 -6.14
N ARG A 380 -34.31 -2.20 -6.96
CA ARG A 380 -34.35 -3.63 -7.30
C ARG A 380 -34.28 -4.57 -6.07
N GLY A 381 -34.81 -4.14 -4.93
CA GLY A 381 -34.84 -4.93 -3.70
C GLY A 381 -33.45 -5.18 -3.08
N GLY A 382 -32.49 -4.28 -3.31
CA GLY A 382 -31.14 -4.41 -2.76
C GLY A 382 -30.22 -5.37 -3.51
N LYS A 383 -30.65 -5.90 -4.67
CA LYS A 383 -29.92 -6.93 -5.45
C LYS A 383 -28.89 -6.37 -6.43
N VAL A 384 -28.75 -5.05 -6.51
CA VAL A 384 -27.74 -4.42 -7.37
C VAL A 384 -26.35 -4.65 -6.75
N ALA A 385 -25.42 -5.26 -7.49
CA ALA A 385 -24.09 -5.52 -6.93
C ALA A 385 -23.40 -4.22 -6.48
N SER A 386 -23.50 -3.15 -7.28
CA SER A 386 -22.82 -1.87 -7.02
C SER A 386 -23.26 -1.13 -5.76
N ILE A 387 -24.34 -1.54 -5.06
CA ILE A 387 -24.77 -0.92 -3.80
C ILE A 387 -24.33 -1.68 -2.55
N LEU A 388 -23.92 -2.95 -2.70
CA LEU A 388 -23.61 -3.83 -1.56
C LEU A 388 -22.47 -3.31 -0.69
N TRP A 389 -21.43 -2.72 -1.30
CA TRP A 389 -20.32 -2.12 -0.55
C TRP A 389 -20.77 -0.88 0.25
N MET A 390 -21.66 -0.05 -0.30
CA MET A 390 -22.21 1.12 0.41
C MET A 390 -23.05 0.66 1.61
N ARG A 391 -23.86 -0.38 1.44
CA ARG A 391 -24.65 -0.96 2.52
C ARG A 391 -23.76 -1.53 3.63
N ALA A 392 -22.66 -2.20 3.29
CA ALA A 392 -21.69 -2.67 4.28
C ALA A 392 -21.04 -1.51 5.05
N GLN A 393 -20.73 -0.39 4.39
CA GLN A 393 -20.23 0.81 5.05
C GLN A 393 -21.26 1.42 6.01
N ILE A 394 -22.53 1.50 5.59
CA ILE A 394 -23.65 1.95 6.43
C ILE A 394 -23.75 1.09 7.70
N PHE A 395 -23.71 -0.24 7.55
CA PHE A 395 -23.74 -1.14 8.71
C PHE A 395 -22.52 -0.96 9.62
N GLY A 396 -21.33 -0.74 9.05
CA GLY A 396 -20.15 -0.42 9.86
C GLY A 396 -20.29 0.88 10.67
N ASP A 397 -20.90 1.92 10.11
CA ASP A 397 -21.10 3.20 10.80
C ASP A 397 -22.25 3.17 11.80
N LEU A 398 -23.35 2.49 11.49
CA LEU A 398 -24.40 2.20 12.46
C LEU A 398 -23.88 1.34 13.61
N GLY A 399 -22.98 0.39 13.32
CA GLY A 399 -22.30 -0.44 14.31
C GLY A 399 -21.41 0.39 15.24
N ALA A 400 -20.67 1.36 14.69
CA ALA A 400 -19.89 2.30 15.49
C ALA A 400 -20.77 3.16 16.40
N LEU A 401 -21.90 3.69 15.89
CA LEU A 401 -22.86 4.43 16.72
C LEU A 401 -23.47 3.56 17.82
N ALA A 402 -23.78 2.30 17.54
CA ALA A 402 -24.29 1.37 18.55
C ALA A 402 -23.22 1.04 19.60
N GLU A 403 -21.95 0.91 19.20
CA GLU A 403 -20.83 0.73 20.13
C GLU A 403 -20.66 1.94 21.05
N GLU A 404 -20.69 3.16 20.49
CA GLU A 404 -20.60 4.42 21.22
C GLU A 404 -21.75 4.62 22.23
N ASP A 405 -22.92 4.08 21.94
CA ASP A 405 -24.10 4.10 22.83
C ASP A 405 -24.08 2.96 23.87
N GLY A 406 -23.07 2.09 23.83
CA GLY A 406 -22.96 0.93 24.71
C GLY A 406 -23.88 -0.25 24.35
N ASP A 407 -24.60 -0.18 23.23
CA ASP A 407 -25.44 -1.26 22.70
C ASP A 407 -24.58 -2.32 22.00
N ARG A 408 -23.94 -3.15 22.83
CA ARG A 408 -23.02 -4.19 22.37
C ARG A 408 -23.71 -5.20 21.46
N ALA A 409 -24.96 -5.57 21.74
CA ALA A 409 -25.69 -6.56 20.96
C ALA A 409 -25.92 -6.07 19.52
N ASN A 410 -26.37 -4.83 19.37
CA ASN A 410 -26.62 -4.25 18.07
C ASN A 410 -25.31 -3.93 17.32
N ALA A 411 -24.28 -3.45 18.01
CA ALA A 411 -22.96 -3.20 17.42
C ALA A 411 -22.36 -4.47 16.81
N SER A 412 -22.32 -5.56 17.59
CA SER A 412 -21.83 -6.86 17.12
C SER A 412 -22.60 -7.37 15.90
N ARG A 413 -23.93 -7.23 15.91
CA ARG A 413 -24.80 -7.64 14.81
C ARG A 413 -24.49 -6.85 13.53
N LEU A 414 -24.39 -5.52 13.64
CA LEU A 414 -24.16 -4.64 12.49
C LEU A 414 -22.77 -4.84 11.87
N TYR A 415 -21.72 -4.95 12.68
CA TYR A 415 -20.38 -5.27 12.15
C TYR A 415 -20.33 -6.64 11.47
N SER A 416 -21.01 -7.64 12.04
CA SER A 416 -21.08 -8.98 11.44
C SER A 416 -21.84 -8.97 10.12
N GLN A 417 -22.95 -8.22 10.03
CA GLN A 417 -23.70 -8.05 8.79
C GLN A 417 -22.88 -7.36 7.69
N ALA A 418 -22.07 -6.35 8.05
CA ALA A 418 -21.17 -5.70 7.11
C ALA A 418 -20.16 -6.70 6.51
N VAL A 419 -19.57 -7.56 7.36
CA VAL A 419 -18.63 -8.60 6.91
C VAL A 419 -19.35 -9.64 6.05
N GLU A 420 -20.49 -10.17 6.48
CA GLU A 420 -21.26 -11.19 5.77
C GLU A 420 -21.69 -10.74 4.37
N LEU A 421 -22.14 -9.49 4.25
CA LEU A 421 -22.55 -8.89 2.98
C LEU A 421 -21.39 -8.83 1.98
N LEU A 422 -20.19 -8.51 2.46
CA LEU A 422 -18.99 -8.43 1.61
C LEU A 422 -18.33 -9.79 1.39
N GLU A 423 -18.38 -10.69 2.36
CA GLU A 423 -17.74 -12.01 2.28
C GLU A 423 -18.40 -12.88 1.21
N THR A 424 -19.72 -12.73 1.07
CA THR A 424 -20.51 -13.44 0.06
C THR A 424 -20.27 -12.90 -1.35
N ASN A 425 -20.08 -11.58 -1.50
CA ASN A 425 -20.13 -10.90 -2.81
C ASN A 425 -18.76 -10.38 -3.31
N TYR A 426 -17.80 -10.19 -2.41
CA TYR A 426 -16.46 -9.64 -2.67
C TYR A 426 -15.36 -10.34 -1.85
N PRO A 427 -15.22 -11.68 -1.95
CA PRO A 427 -14.22 -12.42 -1.18
C PRO A 427 -12.80 -11.96 -1.52
N GLY A 428 -11.95 -11.85 -0.49
CA GLY A 428 -10.54 -11.46 -0.65
C GLY A 428 -10.30 -10.00 -1.07
N SER A 429 -11.34 -9.18 -1.22
CA SER A 429 -11.21 -7.75 -1.54
C SER A 429 -10.66 -6.93 -0.38
N ALA A 430 -10.00 -5.81 -0.68
CA ALA A 430 -9.57 -4.85 0.33
C ALA A 430 -10.74 -4.33 1.18
N VAL A 431 -11.93 -4.20 0.58
CA VAL A 431 -13.15 -3.74 1.25
C VAL A 431 -13.64 -4.75 2.30
N LEU A 432 -13.59 -6.05 1.99
CA LEU A 432 -13.90 -7.11 2.97
C LEU A 432 -12.92 -7.09 4.14
N LEU A 433 -11.63 -6.98 3.85
CA LEU A 433 -10.59 -6.96 4.89
C LEU A 433 -10.71 -5.74 5.79
N ASN A 434 -11.07 -4.59 5.24
CA ASN A 434 -11.40 -3.40 6.04
C ASN A 434 -12.57 -3.69 7.01
N SER A 435 -13.67 -4.26 6.52
CA SER A 435 -14.81 -4.62 7.37
C SER A 435 -14.47 -5.66 8.44
N LYS A 436 -13.64 -6.67 8.10
CA LYS A 436 -13.13 -7.65 9.08
C LYS A 436 -12.25 -6.97 10.13
N ALA A 437 -11.37 -6.04 9.73
CA ALA A 437 -10.54 -5.27 10.65
C ALA A 437 -11.38 -4.37 11.58
N ARG A 438 -12.46 -3.75 11.07
CA ARG A 438 -13.42 -2.99 11.90
C ARG A 438 -14.10 -3.87 12.94
N LEU A 439 -14.58 -5.06 12.54
CA LEU A 439 -15.16 -6.04 13.46
C LEU A 439 -14.13 -6.52 14.50
N ALA A 440 -12.91 -6.86 14.07
CA ALA A 440 -11.83 -7.26 14.97
C ALA A 440 -11.49 -6.14 15.97
N GLY A 441 -11.47 -4.88 15.53
CA GLY A 441 -11.29 -3.72 16.39
C GLY A 441 -12.38 -3.58 17.45
N TYR A 442 -13.65 -3.79 17.07
CA TYR A 442 -14.78 -3.84 18.01
C TYR A 442 -14.64 -5.00 19.01
N LEU A 443 -14.26 -6.19 18.54
CA LEU A 443 -14.04 -7.36 19.39
C LEU A 443 -12.92 -7.12 20.41
N ALA A 444 -11.84 -6.45 20.00
CA ALA A 444 -10.74 -6.09 20.89
C ALA A 444 -11.21 -5.16 22.03
N ARG A 445 -12.07 -4.16 21.72
CA ARG A 445 -12.61 -3.21 22.71
C ARG A 445 -13.73 -3.77 23.58
N SER A 446 -14.50 -4.74 23.07
CA SER A 446 -15.58 -5.40 23.81
C SER A 446 -15.13 -6.53 24.74
N GLY A 447 -13.81 -6.78 24.83
CA GLY A 447 -13.21 -7.78 25.72
C GLY A 447 -12.94 -9.15 25.06
N GLN A 448 -13.20 -9.30 23.76
CA GLN A 448 -12.95 -10.52 22.99
C GLN A 448 -11.59 -10.50 22.30
N GLN A 449 -10.53 -10.27 23.09
CA GLN A 449 -9.18 -10.01 22.60
C GLN A 449 -8.59 -11.15 21.77
N ALA A 450 -8.67 -12.40 22.22
CA ALA A 450 -8.11 -13.54 21.50
C ALA A 450 -8.75 -13.73 20.10
N THR A 451 -10.06 -13.52 20.00
CA THR A 451 -10.78 -13.58 18.72
C THR A 451 -10.33 -12.43 17.79
N ALA A 452 -10.19 -11.22 18.34
CA ALA A 452 -9.71 -10.07 17.59
C ALA A 452 -8.28 -10.29 17.06
N GLU A 453 -7.34 -10.75 17.91
CA GLU A 453 -5.96 -11.06 17.51
C GLU A 453 -5.91 -12.08 16.38
N ALA A 454 -6.71 -13.16 16.46
CA ALA A 454 -6.76 -14.17 15.43
C ALA A 454 -7.31 -13.61 14.09
N MET A 455 -8.35 -12.78 14.14
CA MET A 455 -8.87 -12.12 12.94
C MET A 455 -7.85 -11.17 12.32
N PHE A 456 -7.17 -10.37 13.13
CA PHE A 456 -6.16 -9.45 12.63
C PHE A 456 -4.94 -10.17 12.05
N SER A 457 -4.47 -11.24 12.70
CA SER A 457 -3.37 -12.07 12.18
C SER A 457 -3.75 -12.70 10.83
N ASP A 458 -4.97 -13.24 10.69
CA ASP A 458 -5.49 -13.74 9.40
C ASP A 458 -5.48 -12.64 8.33
N ILE A 459 -5.88 -11.41 8.68
CA ILE A 459 -5.84 -10.27 7.75
C ILE A 459 -4.39 -9.95 7.31
N VAL A 460 -3.44 -9.93 8.24
CA VAL A 460 -2.02 -9.61 7.96
C VAL A 460 -1.37 -10.68 7.09
N HIS A 461 -1.65 -11.97 7.33
CA HIS A 461 -1.00 -13.08 6.62
C HIS A 461 -1.76 -13.58 5.39
N SER A 462 -3.02 -13.19 5.17
CA SER A 462 -3.83 -13.56 3.99
C SER A 462 -3.56 -12.70 2.74
N GLN A 463 -2.53 -11.86 2.80
CA GLN A 463 -2.17 -10.83 1.84
C GLN A 463 -0.75 -11.07 1.29
N PRO A 464 -0.59 -11.78 0.14
CA PRO A 464 0.72 -11.90 -0.50
C PRO A 464 1.13 -10.64 -1.27
N ASP A 465 0.18 -9.78 -1.68
CA ASP A 465 0.44 -8.61 -2.52
C ASP A 465 -0.07 -7.31 -1.85
N THR A 466 0.88 -6.55 -1.31
CA THR A 466 0.65 -5.31 -0.56
C THR A 466 0.36 -4.10 -1.43
N SER A 467 0.60 -4.18 -2.76
CA SER A 467 0.53 -3.04 -3.66
C SER A 467 -0.89 -2.48 -3.87
N ASN A 468 -1.91 -3.27 -3.53
CA ASN A 468 -3.33 -2.93 -3.73
C ASN A 468 -4.06 -2.53 -2.45
N LEU A 469 -3.36 -2.47 -1.31
CA LEU A 469 -3.96 -2.00 -0.07
C LEU A 469 -4.06 -0.47 -0.08
N PRO A 470 -5.26 0.10 0.14
CA PRO A 470 -5.38 1.55 0.24
C PRO A 470 -4.64 2.06 1.49
N PRO A 471 -4.07 3.28 1.50
CA PRO A 471 -3.41 3.83 2.68
C PRO A 471 -4.30 3.85 3.94
N SER A 472 -5.62 3.94 3.77
CA SER A 472 -6.61 3.84 4.86
C SER A 472 -6.60 2.50 5.59
N PHE A 473 -5.99 1.46 5.00
CA PHE A 473 -5.82 0.15 5.62
C PHE A 473 -4.93 0.21 6.87
N ALA A 474 -3.97 1.13 6.91
CA ALA A 474 -3.12 1.32 8.09
C ALA A 474 -3.97 1.66 9.33
N ILE A 475 -5.00 2.50 9.16
CA ILE A 475 -5.88 2.96 10.24
C ILE A 475 -6.65 1.79 10.87
N VAL A 476 -7.13 0.85 10.06
CA VAL A 476 -7.92 -0.28 10.56
C VAL A 476 -7.07 -1.38 11.20
N LEU A 477 -5.76 -1.44 10.91
CA LEU A 477 -4.82 -2.34 11.57
C LEU A 477 -4.26 -1.79 12.89
N ARG A 478 -4.39 -0.48 13.16
CA ARG A 478 -3.94 0.14 14.43
C ARG A 478 -4.39 -0.61 15.69
N PRO A 479 -5.67 -1.01 15.84
CA PRO A 479 -6.12 -1.72 17.04
C PRO A 479 -5.41 -3.05 17.25
N TYR A 480 -4.88 -3.67 16.18
CA TYR A 480 -4.10 -4.90 16.31
C TYR A 480 -2.75 -4.64 16.99
N VAL A 481 -2.03 -3.61 16.53
CA VAL A 481 -0.76 -3.20 17.13
C VAL A 481 -0.96 -2.81 18.59
N ASP A 482 -1.99 -1.99 18.89
CA ASP A 482 -2.33 -1.60 20.27
C ASP A 482 -2.67 -2.81 21.16
N LEU A 483 -3.29 -3.85 20.59
CA LEU A 483 -3.63 -5.07 21.30
C LEU A 483 -2.38 -5.92 21.60
N LEU A 484 -1.51 -6.11 20.59
CA LEU A 484 -0.27 -6.87 20.73
C LEU A 484 0.72 -6.21 21.68
N LEU A 485 0.81 -4.87 21.70
CA LEU A 485 1.68 -4.14 22.63
C LEU A 485 1.35 -4.39 24.10
N LYS A 486 0.12 -4.80 24.43
CA LYS A 486 -0.26 -5.17 25.82
C LYS A 486 0.42 -6.44 26.30
N ARG A 487 1.00 -7.25 25.40
CA ARG A 487 1.76 -8.45 25.73
C ARG A 487 3.21 -8.16 26.14
N GLY A 488 3.64 -6.89 26.11
CA GLY A 488 5.01 -6.50 26.41
C GLY A 488 6.00 -7.07 25.39
N ASP A 489 7.13 -7.58 25.89
CA ASP A 489 8.24 -8.04 25.05
C ASP A 489 8.07 -9.50 24.53
N ASP A 490 6.84 -9.99 24.35
CA ASP A 490 6.56 -11.30 23.74
C ASP A 490 7.13 -11.34 22.31
N PRO A 491 8.09 -12.24 21.99
CA PRO A 491 8.69 -12.32 20.66
C PRO A 491 7.68 -12.58 19.54
N LYS A 492 6.61 -13.35 19.82
CA LYS A 492 5.56 -13.61 18.84
C LYS A 492 4.73 -12.36 18.56
N ALA A 493 4.29 -11.67 19.62
CA ALA A 493 3.58 -10.40 19.47
C ALA A 493 4.43 -9.36 18.73
N THR A 494 5.72 -9.30 19.04
CA THR A 494 6.67 -8.38 18.37
C THR A 494 6.85 -8.72 16.89
N ALA A 495 6.92 -10.00 16.52
CA ALA A 495 6.98 -10.43 15.13
C ALA A 495 5.69 -10.09 14.36
N GLU A 496 4.52 -10.26 14.99
CA GLU A 496 3.23 -9.87 14.40
C GLU A 496 3.11 -8.34 14.24
N ILE A 497 3.58 -7.54 15.21
CA ILE A 497 3.66 -6.07 15.07
C ILE A 497 4.55 -5.71 13.88
N PHE A 498 5.71 -6.37 13.73
CA PHE A 498 6.61 -6.14 12.60
C PHE A 498 5.96 -6.50 11.26
N ALA A 499 5.21 -7.60 11.19
CA ALA A 499 4.46 -7.98 9.99
C ALA A 499 3.35 -6.96 9.68
N ALA A 500 2.54 -6.59 10.68
CA ALA A 500 1.43 -5.65 10.51
C ALA A 500 1.90 -4.25 10.09
N THR A 501 2.97 -3.73 10.70
CA THR A 501 3.49 -2.39 10.40
C THR A 501 4.14 -2.29 9.02
N GLN A 502 4.58 -3.39 8.41
CA GLN A 502 5.03 -3.42 7.02
C GLN A 502 3.86 -3.26 6.02
N LEU A 503 2.62 -3.61 6.40
CA LEU A 503 1.42 -3.38 5.60
C LEU A 503 0.88 -1.94 5.73
N MET A 504 1.37 -1.19 6.72
CA MET A 504 0.99 0.21 6.96
C MET A 504 1.85 1.13 6.09
N VAL A 505 1.70 1.02 4.77
CA VAL A 505 2.48 1.81 3.80
C VAL A 505 2.06 3.28 3.85
N ARG A 506 3.05 4.17 3.89
CA ARG A 506 2.81 5.62 3.85
C ARG A 506 2.31 6.06 2.47
N PRO A 507 1.38 7.03 2.38
CA PRO A 507 0.86 7.51 1.09
C PRO A 507 1.95 7.95 0.10
N GLY A 508 2.93 8.76 0.52
CA GLY A 508 3.98 9.24 -0.40
C GLY A 508 4.93 8.13 -0.89
N LEU A 509 5.18 7.10 -0.07
CA LEU A 509 5.94 5.93 -0.50
C LEU A 509 5.20 5.15 -1.60
N ALA A 510 3.89 4.92 -1.42
CA ALA A 510 3.06 4.27 -2.43
C ALA A 510 3.04 5.08 -3.74
N GLN A 511 3.02 6.42 -3.67
CA GLN A 511 3.11 7.29 -4.84
C GLN A 511 4.44 7.14 -5.58
N THR A 512 5.57 7.19 -4.87
CA THR A 512 6.89 7.03 -5.48
C THR A 512 7.06 5.66 -6.13
N GLN A 513 6.58 4.59 -5.47
CA GLN A 513 6.58 3.24 -6.04
C GLN A 513 5.77 3.14 -7.34
N ALA A 514 4.58 3.75 -7.38
CA ALA A 514 3.75 3.77 -8.59
C ALA A 514 4.42 4.52 -9.76
N VAL A 515 5.16 5.60 -9.49
CA VAL A 515 5.95 6.31 -10.51
C VAL A 515 7.10 5.43 -11.01
N LEU A 516 7.89 4.84 -10.11
CA LEU A 516 8.99 3.95 -10.48
C LEU A 516 8.52 2.76 -11.32
N ALA A 517 7.40 2.16 -10.92
CA ALA A 517 6.82 1.03 -11.63
C ALA A 517 6.33 1.41 -13.04
N ARG A 518 5.79 2.63 -13.21
CA ARG A 518 5.48 3.20 -14.53
C ARG A 518 6.73 3.32 -15.39
N GLU A 519 7.80 3.91 -14.86
CA GLU A 519 9.03 4.11 -15.63
C GLU A 519 9.63 2.75 -16.03
N LEU A 520 9.68 1.78 -15.10
CA LEU A 520 10.12 0.41 -15.38
C LEU A 520 9.22 -0.30 -16.41
N THR A 521 7.93 0.01 -16.47
CA THR A 521 7.04 -0.57 -17.49
C THR A 521 7.27 0.05 -18.87
N GLY A 522 7.55 1.35 -18.92
CA GLY A 522 7.77 2.11 -20.15
C GLY A 522 9.16 1.95 -20.75
N GLY A 523 10.15 1.52 -19.96
CA GLY A 523 11.54 1.36 -20.40
C GLY A 523 11.73 0.29 -21.49
N THR A 524 12.82 0.37 -22.25
CA THR A 524 13.13 -0.55 -23.35
C THR A 524 14.16 -1.63 -23.00
N ASP A 525 14.73 -1.57 -21.79
CA ASP A 525 15.78 -2.48 -21.33
C ASP A 525 15.25 -3.88 -20.94
N GLU A 526 16.19 -4.75 -20.59
CA GLU A 526 15.90 -6.14 -20.18
C GLU A 526 15.07 -6.21 -18.89
N ALA A 527 15.31 -5.30 -17.93
CA ALA A 527 14.53 -5.24 -16.70
C ALA A 527 13.06 -4.93 -17.00
N SER A 528 12.82 -3.96 -17.88
CA SER A 528 11.50 -3.54 -18.33
C SER A 528 10.81 -4.63 -19.15
N ARG A 529 11.57 -5.34 -20.02
CA ARG A 529 11.08 -6.51 -20.76
C ARG A 529 10.65 -7.62 -19.82
N LEU A 530 11.50 -8.00 -18.86
CA LEU A 530 11.19 -9.02 -17.86
C LEU A 530 10.05 -8.56 -16.94
N PHE A 531 9.93 -7.27 -16.64
CA PHE A 531 8.85 -6.74 -15.81
C PHE A 531 7.51 -6.87 -16.54
N ARG A 532 7.44 -6.43 -17.80
CA ARG A 532 6.28 -6.64 -18.67
C ARG A 532 5.96 -8.13 -18.86
N GLN A 533 6.99 -8.99 -18.94
CA GLN A 533 6.82 -10.44 -19.01
C GLN A 533 6.21 -10.97 -17.69
N ALA A 534 6.75 -10.61 -16.53
CA ALA A 534 6.23 -11.03 -15.23
C ALA A 534 4.77 -10.60 -15.06
N VAL A 535 4.44 -9.35 -15.40
CA VAL A 535 3.06 -8.84 -15.38
C VAL A 535 2.17 -9.57 -16.39
N THR A 536 2.67 -9.85 -17.60
CA THR A 536 1.95 -10.62 -18.62
C THR A 536 1.65 -12.04 -18.15
N LEU A 537 2.61 -12.69 -17.50
CA LEU A 537 2.48 -14.03 -16.96
C LEU A 537 1.53 -14.06 -15.76
N THR A 538 1.59 -13.07 -14.86
CA THR A 538 0.59 -12.88 -13.81
C THR A 538 -0.81 -12.79 -14.42
N ARG A 539 -0.99 -11.94 -15.44
CA ARG A 539 -2.28 -11.75 -16.12
C ARG A 539 -2.73 -12.98 -16.90
N GLN A 540 -1.82 -13.68 -17.58
CA GLN A 540 -2.14 -14.92 -18.29
C GLN A 540 -2.56 -16.00 -17.31
N ALA A 541 -1.87 -16.08 -16.16
CA ALA A 541 -2.27 -16.94 -15.06
C ALA A 541 -3.66 -16.56 -14.53
N GLU A 542 -3.92 -15.29 -14.22
CA GLU A 542 -5.22 -14.85 -13.71
C GLU A 542 -6.35 -14.99 -14.74
N ARG A 543 -6.12 -14.69 -16.03
CA ARG A 543 -7.11 -14.89 -17.10
C ARG A 543 -7.36 -16.37 -17.36
N ALA A 544 -6.30 -17.18 -17.39
CA ALA A 544 -6.43 -18.62 -17.52
C ALA A 544 -7.19 -19.19 -16.32
N ARG A 545 -6.93 -18.70 -15.10
CA ARG A 545 -7.74 -19.01 -13.91
C ARG A 545 -9.19 -18.58 -14.15
N ILE A 546 -9.51 -17.31 -14.34
CA ILE A 546 -10.90 -16.81 -14.45
C ILE A 546 -11.68 -17.44 -15.62
N GLU A 547 -11.07 -17.69 -16.77
CA GLU A 547 -11.77 -18.34 -17.89
C GLU A 547 -11.91 -19.85 -17.68
N LEU A 548 -10.92 -20.49 -17.04
CA LEU A 548 -11.05 -21.85 -16.55
C LEU A 548 -12.18 -21.92 -15.50
N ALA A 549 -12.34 -20.91 -14.64
CA ALA A 549 -13.49 -20.75 -13.75
C ALA A 549 -14.80 -20.79 -14.55
N ARG A 550 -14.97 -19.83 -15.46
CA ARG A 550 -16.21 -19.67 -16.21
C ARG A 550 -16.57 -20.91 -17.05
N LEU A 551 -15.59 -21.55 -17.68
CA LEU A 551 -15.83 -22.70 -18.57
C LEU A 551 -16.22 -23.96 -17.83
N GLN A 552 -15.67 -24.22 -16.64
CA GLN A 552 -16.08 -25.38 -15.85
C GLN A 552 -17.24 -25.10 -14.85
N ASP A 553 -17.79 -23.86 -14.87
CA ASP A 553 -19.11 -23.48 -14.30
C ASP A 553 -20.29 -23.62 -15.31
N LEU A 554 -20.03 -23.96 -16.58
CA LEU A 554 -21.09 -24.20 -17.58
C LEU A 554 -21.88 -25.47 -17.27
N ALA A 555 -23.21 -25.37 -17.18
CA ALA A 555 -24.10 -26.50 -16.88
C ALA A 555 -24.10 -27.61 -17.95
N LYS A 556 -23.74 -27.29 -19.21
CA LYS A 556 -23.53 -28.23 -20.33
C LYS A 556 -22.41 -27.71 -21.26
N PRO A 557 -21.13 -27.99 -20.99
CA PRO A 557 -20.03 -27.57 -21.85
C PRO A 557 -20.00 -28.39 -23.15
N SER A 558 -19.74 -27.74 -24.28
CA SER A 558 -19.56 -28.41 -25.57
C SER A 558 -18.20 -29.13 -25.66
N PRO A 559 -17.98 -30.04 -26.62
CA PRO A 559 -16.65 -30.64 -26.85
C PRO A 559 -15.53 -29.61 -27.08
N GLN A 560 -15.86 -28.44 -27.64
CA GLN A 560 -14.92 -27.34 -27.82
C GLN A 560 -14.55 -26.66 -26.48
N ASP A 561 -15.48 -26.58 -25.53
CA ASP A 561 -15.25 -26.00 -24.19
C ASP A 561 -14.32 -26.87 -23.33
N VAL A 562 -14.44 -28.20 -23.47
CA VAL A 562 -13.57 -29.17 -22.78
C VAL A 562 -12.12 -29.08 -23.28
N VAL A 563 -11.92 -29.02 -24.61
CA VAL A 563 -10.59 -28.81 -25.21
C VAL A 563 -10.02 -27.46 -24.78
N ARG A 564 -10.83 -26.41 -24.75
CA ARG A 564 -10.42 -25.07 -24.32
C ARG A 564 -10.00 -25.01 -22.85
N ALA A 565 -10.70 -25.72 -21.95
CA ALA A 565 -10.33 -25.81 -20.54
C ALA A 565 -8.98 -26.53 -20.31
N HIS A 566 -8.70 -27.60 -21.06
CA HIS A 566 -7.41 -28.31 -21.00
C HIS A 566 -6.26 -27.40 -21.46
N VAL A 567 -6.44 -26.68 -22.57
CA VAL A 567 -5.46 -25.71 -23.08
C VAL A 567 -5.18 -24.62 -22.04
N LEU A 568 -6.22 -24.07 -21.40
CA LEU A 568 -6.08 -23.03 -20.38
C LEU A 568 -5.33 -23.49 -19.12
N ARG A 569 -5.52 -24.75 -18.69
CA ARG A 569 -4.79 -25.31 -17.54
C ARG A 569 -3.29 -25.49 -17.83
N SER A 570 -2.95 -26.04 -18.99
CA SER A 570 -1.55 -26.14 -19.44
C SER A 570 -0.91 -24.75 -19.60
N THR A 571 -1.70 -23.76 -20.02
CA THR A 571 -1.26 -22.36 -20.12
C THR A 571 -0.95 -21.80 -18.74
N LEU A 572 -1.83 -22.01 -17.75
CA LEU A 572 -1.65 -21.54 -16.37
C LEU A 572 -0.36 -22.08 -15.73
N ASP A 573 -0.12 -23.39 -15.79
CA ASP A 573 1.07 -24.00 -15.17
C ASP A 573 2.36 -23.49 -15.80
N THR A 574 2.36 -23.35 -17.14
CA THR A 574 3.48 -22.77 -17.88
C THR A 574 3.70 -21.32 -17.47
N SER A 575 2.63 -20.51 -17.42
CA SER A 575 2.70 -19.11 -17.02
C SER A 575 3.24 -18.93 -15.59
N LEU A 576 2.85 -19.78 -14.63
CA LEU A 576 3.35 -19.69 -13.25
C LEU A 576 4.82 -20.07 -13.12
N LYS A 577 5.27 -21.12 -13.83
CA LYS A 577 6.69 -21.50 -13.83
C LYS A 577 7.55 -20.43 -14.47
N GLU A 578 7.11 -19.89 -15.61
CA GLU A 578 7.79 -18.78 -16.27
C GLU A 578 7.81 -17.55 -15.37
N GLN A 579 6.71 -17.24 -14.67
CA GLN A 579 6.61 -16.11 -13.75
C GLN A 579 7.67 -16.18 -12.65
N LEU A 580 7.82 -17.34 -12.00
CA LEU A 580 8.84 -17.56 -10.97
C LEU A 580 10.25 -17.31 -11.52
N THR A 581 10.55 -17.85 -12.70
CA THR A 581 11.88 -17.64 -13.32
C THR A 581 12.11 -16.19 -13.72
N THR A 582 11.09 -15.51 -14.27
CA THR A 582 11.15 -14.10 -14.62
C THR A 582 11.34 -13.22 -13.37
N GLN A 583 10.64 -13.53 -12.27
CA GLN A 583 10.79 -12.82 -10.99
C GLN A 583 12.18 -12.99 -10.38
N ALA A 584 12.72 -14.22 -10.39
CA ALA A 584 14.08 -14.47 -9.94
C ALA A 584 15.12 -13.71 -10.78
N ALA A 585 14.91 -13.61 -12.09
CA ALA A 585 15.74 -12.79 -12.96
C ALA A 585 15.60 -11.29 -12.65
N LEU A 586 14.36 -10.81 -12.46
CA LEU A 586 14.04 -9.41 -12.13
C LEU A 586 14.69 -8.93 -10.84
N ALA A 587 14.78 -9.79 -9.82
CA ALA A 587 15.41 -9.44 -8.54
C ALA A 587 16.88 -8.97 -8.68
N ASN A 588 17.55 -9.35 -9.78
CA ASN A 588 18.92 -8.91 -10.07
C ASN A 588 19.00 -7.45 -10.57
N PHE A 589 17.91 -6.87 -11.05
CA PHE A 589 17.89 -5.51 -11.60
C PHE A 589 17.59 -4.47 -10.52
N PRO A 590 18.45 -3.44 -10.34
CA PRO A 590 18.24 -2.38 -9.34
C PRO A 590 16.89 -1.66 -9.49
N ARG A 591 16.48 -1.37 -10.72
CA ARG A 591 15.19 -0.73 -11.04
C ARG A 591 13.98 -1.49 -10.49
N PHE A 592 13.99 -2.82 -10.57
CA PHE A 592 12.92 -3.65 -10.03
C PHE A 592 12.91 -3.65 -8.49
N ARG A 593 14.10 -3.72 -7.86
CA ARG A 593 14.24 -3.66 -6.40
C ARG A 593 13.73 -2.35 -5.80
N ALA A 594 13.89 -1.24 -6.51
CA ALA A 594 13.36 0.06 -6.10
C ALA A 594 11.81 0.11 -6.08
N VAL A 595 11.15 -0.76 -6.86
CA VAL A 595 9.69 -0.85 -7.02
C VAL A 595 9.06 -1.89 -6.09
N ALA A 596 9.76 -2.98 -5.80
CA ALA A 596 9.20 -4.12 -5.05
C ALA A 596 8.66 -3.72 -3.66
N SER A 597 7.47 -4.22 -3.31
CA SER A 597 6.74 -3.92 -2.06
C SER A 597 6.67 -5.11 -1.09
N ASP A 598 7.50 -6.13 -1.29
CA ASP A 598 7.51 -7.35 -0.46
C ASP A 598 7.81 -7.02 1.02
N THR A 599 7.22 -7.82 1.91
CA THR A 599 7.58 -7.83 3.32
C THR A 599 8.75 -8.79 3.58
N ILE A 600 9.39 -8.65 4.75
CA ILE A 600 10.39 -9.60 5.24
C ILE A 600 9.96 -10.10 6.63
N PRO A 601 10.17 -11.38 6.98
CA PRO A 601 9.99 -11.85 8.34
C PRO A 601 11.00 -11.20 9.30
N LEU A 602 10.58 -10.95 10.56
CA LEU A 602 11.46 -10.34 11.58
C LEU A 602 12.77 -11.13 11.75
N GLY A 603 12.69 -12.46 11.81
CA GLY A 603 13.86 -13.31 11.99
C GLY A 603 14.87 -13.22 10.84
N ASP A 604 14.44 -12.88 9.63
CA ASP A 604 15.35 -12.70 8.49
C ASP A 604 16.01 -11.32 8.54
N LEU A 605 15.31 -10.27 8.97
CA LEU A 605 15.94 -8.98 9.26
C LEU A 605 17.03 -9.13 10.34
N GLN A 606 16.76 -9.86 11.42
CA GLN A 606 17.74 -10.07 12.50
C GLN A 606 19.02 -10.77 12.02
N LYS A 607 18.92 -11.73 11.10
CA LYS A 607 20.08 -12.43 10.51
C LYS A 607 20.97 -11.52 9.65
N ILE A 608 20.39 -10.46 9.11
CA ILE A 608 21.06 -9.51 8.20
C ILE A 608 21.83 -8.43 8.97
N LEU A 609 21.39 -8.13 10.21
CA LEU A 609 22.04 -7.15 11.07
C LEU A 609 23.37 -7.69 11.63
N ARG A 610 24.40 -6.83 11.63
CA ARG A 610 25.73 -7.11 12.19
C ARG A 610 25.77 -6.85 13.70
N PRO A 611 26.75 -7.42 14.43
CA PRO A 611 26.97 -7.05 15.84
C PRO A 611 27.18 -5.55 16.01
N GLY A 612 26.44 -4.92 16.93
CA GLY A 612 26.46 -3.47 17.16
C GLY A 612 25.51 -2.67 16.26
N GLU A 613 24.85 -3.30 15.29
CA GLU A 613 23.77 -2.68 14.52
C GLU A 613 22.42 -2.79 15.21
N ALA A 614 21.58 -1.77 15.03
CA ALA A 614 20.16 -1.87 15.31
C ALA A 614 19.32 -1.20 14.21
N TYR A 615 18.23 -1.83 13.83
CA TYR A 615 17.21 -1.28 12.95
C TYR A 615 16.11 -0.65 13.78
N TYR A 616 15.91 0.66 13.66
CA TYR A 616 14.85 1.39 14.33
C TYR A 616 13.81 1.85 13.32
N ARG A 617 12.59 1.32 13.45
CA ARG A 617 11.44 1.68 12.61
C ARG A 617 10.49 2.58 13.35
N MET A 618 10.07 3.67 12.70
CA MET A 618 8.89 4.44 13.09
C MET A 618 7.70 4.04 12.24
N THR A 619 6.50 4.09 12.83
CA THR A 619 5.25 3.93 12.08
C THR A 619 4.21 4.88 12.66
N ILE A 620 3.66 5.78 11.83
CA ILE A 620 2.64 6.74 12.25
C ILE A 620 1.30 6.35 11.65
N VAL A 621 0.27 6.21 12.50
CA VAL A 621 -1.08 5.85 12.06
C VAL A 621 -2.10 6.79 12.71
N GLY A 622 -2.67 7.68 11.89
CA GLY A 622 -3.44 8.81 12.41
C GLY A 622 -2.53 9.69 13.27
N ASP A 623 -2.90 9.91 14.54
CA ASP A 623 -2.09 10.67 15.49
C ASP A 623 -1.23 9.79 16.42
N HIS A 624 -1.23 8.46 16.21
CA HIS A 624 -0.46 7.51 17.03
C HIS A 624 0.92 7.27 16.42
N VAL A 625 1.95 7.29 17.27
CA VAL A 625 3.34 7.03 16.87
C VAL A 625 3.82 5.74 17.53
N TYR A 626 4.34 4.82 16.71
CA TYR A 626 4.92 3.57 17.15
C TYR A 626 6.42 3.55 16.82
N GLY A 627 7.22 2.98 17.72
CA GLY A 627 8.65 2.76 17.54
C GLY A 627 8.97 1.28 17.70
N MET A 628 9.87 0.75 16.88
CA MET A 628 10.36 -0.63 17.00
C MET A 628 11.87 -0.68 16.81
N LEU A 629 12.59 -1.18 17.82
CA LEU A 629 14.03 -1.41 17.76
C LEU A 629 14.30 -2.91 17.58
N VAL A 630 15.04 -3.26 16.53
CA VAL A 630 15.45 -4.62 16.20
C VAL A 630 16.97 -4.71 16.22
N THR A 631 17.50 -5.69 16.93
CA THR A 631 18.93 -6.05 16.99
C THR A 631 19.10 -7.48 16.47
N PRO A 632 20.33 -7.98 16.25
CA PRO A 632 20.55 -9.37 15.84
C PRO A 632 19.94 -10.41 16.79
N THR A 633 19.73 -10.06 18.06
CA THR A 633 19.31 -11.00 19.11
C THR A 633 17.99 -10.64 19.82
N SER A 634 17.47 -9.44 19.61
CA SER A 634 16.25 -8.98 20.27
C SER A 634 15.44 -8.04 19.39
N ALA A 635 14.16 -7.89 19.69
CA ALA A 635 13.31 -6.89 19.09
C ALA A 635 12.33 -6.38 20.14
N ARG A 636 11.99 -5.10 20.09
CA ARG A 636 11.02 -4.48 21.00
C ARG A 636 10.22 -3.44 20.25
N ALA A 637 8.90 -3.47 20.42
CA ALA A 637 7.98 -2.47 19.88
C ALA A 637 7.27 -1.73 21.02
N VAL A 638 7.04 -0.44 20.84
CA VAL A 638 6.35 0.42 21.81
C VAL A 638 5.43 1.40 21.09
N LYS A 639 4.39 1.86 21.79
CA LYS A 639 3.69 3.11 21.46
C LYS A 639 4.45 4.24 22.14
N LEU A 640 4.83 5.27 21.38
CA LEU A 640 5.56 6.43 21.90
C LEU A 640 4.58 7.40 22.56
N ASP A 641 5.03 8.09 23.60
CA ASP A 641 4.26 9.10 24.33
C ASP A 641 4.35 10.47 23.65
N THR A 642 4.06 10.48 22.35
CA THR A 642 4.03 11.67 21.49
C THR A 642 3.03 11.41 20.37
N THR A 643 2.40 12.47 19.88
CA THR A 643 1.48 12.36 18.75
C THR A 643 2.12 12.75 17.43
N GLY A 644 1.57 12.30 16.32
CA GLY A 644 2.05 12.68 14.98
C GLY A 644 2.03 14.20 14.79
N LYS A 645 1.03 14.88 15.34
CA LYS A 645 0.93 16.34 15.36
C LYS A 645 2.02 16.98 16.23
N GLN A 646 2.21 16.53 17.46
CA GLN A 646 3.24 17.06 18.37
C GLN A 646 4.63 16.88 17.78
N LEU A 647 4.93 15.69 17.27
CA LEU A 647 6.18 15.38 16.58
C LEU A 647 6.41 16.33 15.39
N ASN A 648 5.36 16.63 14.62
CA ASN A 648 5.45 17.61 13.54
C ASN A 648 5.75 19.03 14.04
N GLU A 649 5.08 19.50 15.09
CA GLU A 649 5.32 20.81 15.70
C GLU A 649 6.76 20.93 16.23
N GLN A 650 7.25 19.92 16.95
CA GLN A 650 8.62 19.88 17.48
C GLN A 650 9.67 19.88 16.36
N VAL A 651 9.48 19.05 15.32
CA VAL A 651 10.39 19.01 14.17
C VAL A 651 10.40 20.34 13.42
N VAL A 652 9.24 20.99 13.24
CA VAL A 652 9.17 22.32 12.60
C VAL A 652 9.95 23.34 13.43
N ALA A 653 9.73 23.39 14.75
CA ALA A 653 10.44 24.31 15.64
C ALA A 653 11.96 24.09 15.61
N LEU A 654 12.43 22.83 15.66
CA LEU A 654 13.85 22.51 15.52
C LEU A 654 14.40 22.97 14.16
N ARG A 655 13.67 22.71 13.08
CA ARG A 655 14.07 23.13 11.73
C ARG A 655 14.10 24.65 11.57
N ASP A 656 13.24 25.39 12.28
CA ASP A 656 13.27 26.86 12.29
C ASP A 656 14.53 27.41 12.94
N THR A 657 15.09 26.73 13.96
CA THR A 657 16.42 27.11 14.51
C THR A 657 17.57 26.77 13.56
N ILE A 658 17.43 25.69 12.77
CA ILE A 658 18.48 25.24 11.85
C ILE A 658 18.55 26.13 10.62
N SER A 659 17.42 26.35 9.95
CA SER A 659 17.37 27.13 8.72
C SER A 659 15.95 27.62 8.44
N THR A 660 15.79 28.94 8.44
CA THR A 660 14.57 29.62 8.03
C THR A 660 14.86 30.69 6.98
N VAL A 661 13.84 31.13 6.26
CA VAL A 661 13.96 32.21 5.27
C VAL A 661 13.11 33.38 5.73
N GLU A 662 13.77 34.50 6.00
CA GLU A 662 13.14 35.76 6.42
C GLU A 662 13.56 36.86 5.46
N ASN A 663 12.58 37.59 4.90
CA ASN A 663 12.82 38.67 3.93
C ASN A 663 13.72 38.24 2.75
N GLY A 664 13.57 37.00 2.28
CA GLY A 664 14.36 36.44 1.17
C GLY A 664 15.81 36.05 1.54
N ARG A 665 16.20 36.17 2.81
CA ARG A 665 17.50 35.76 3.32
C ARG A 665 17.39 34.53 4.21
N ARG A 666 18.33 33.61 4.08
CA ARG A 666 18.42 32.43 4.95
C ARG A 666 19.05 32.83 6.27
N MET A 667 18.36 32.55 7.36
CA MET A 667 18.77 32.86 8.73
C MET A 667 18.92 31.57 9.54
N THR A 668 19.83 31.61 10.50
CA THR A 668 20.05 30.57 11.51
C THR A 668 19.93 31.20 12.89
N TYR A 669 19.34 30.48 13.84
CA TYR A 669 19.22 30.90 15.24
C TYR A 669 19.94 29.91 16.15
N PRO A 670 20.20 30.22 17.43
CA PRO A 670 20.73 29.23 18.36
C PRO A 670 19.85 27.97 18.37
N PHE A 671 20.47 26.81 18.11
CA PHE A 671 19.78 25.53 18.07
C PHE A 671 19.15 25.19 19.42
N ASP A 672 17.89 24.75 19.41
CA ASP A 672 17.18 24.37 20.63
C ASP A 672 17.59 22.97 21.11
N VAL A 673 18.69 22.93 21.89
CA VAL A 673 19.21 21.69 22.46
C VAL A 673 18.24 21.02 23.44
N ALA A 674 17.36 21.78 24.09
CA ALA A 674 16.41 21.25 25.07
C ALA A 674 15.26 20.54 24.37
N LEU A 675 14.70 21.16 23.33
CA LEU A 675 13.71 20.54 22.46
C LEU A 675 14.28 19.31 21.73
N SER A 676 15.55 19.37 21.32
CA SER A 676 16.25 18.23 20.73
C SER A 676 16.40 17.07 21.72
N HIS A 677 16.73 17.34 22.98
CA HIS A 677 16.79 16.32 24.03
C HIS A 677 15.40 15.75 24.39
N GLN A 678 14.38 16.60 24.42
CA GLN A 678 13.00 16.16 24.59
C GLN A 678 12.62 15.17 23.48
N LEU A 679 12.86 15.53 22.22
CA LEU A 679 12.56 14.67 21.09
C LEU A 679 13.37 13.37 21.12
N TYR A 680 14.65 13.40 21.53
CA TYR A 680 15.45 12.19 21.77
C TYR A 680 14.78 11.28 22.80
N THR A 681 14.32 11.84 23.92
CA THR A 681 13.71 11.10 25.02
C THR A 681 12.39 10.47 24.60
N GLU A 682 11.57 11.21 23.86
CA GLU A 682 10.28 10.72 23.33
C GLU A 682 10.48 9.56 22.35
N LEU A 683 11.50 9.62 21.47
CA LEU A 683 11.73 8.60 20.43
C LEU A 683 12.56 7.40 20.93
N PHE A 684 13.66 7.65 21.61
CA PHE A 684 14.66 6.63 21.96
C PHE A 684 14.67 6.25 23.45
N GLY A 685 14.09 7.09 24.32
CA GLY A 685 13.99 6.85 25.76
C GLY A 685 13.39 5.49 26.13
N PRO A 686 12.29 5.04 25.49
CA PRO A 686 11.72 3.71 25.74
C PRO A 686 12.69 2.53 25.52
N PHE A 687 13.77 2.75 24.76
CA PHE A 687 14.77 1.74 24.41
C PHE A 687 16.11 1.90 25.16
N GLY A 688 16.24 2.83 26.11
CA GLY A 688 17.51 3.34 26.64
C GLY A 688 18.64 2.31 26.84
N ALA A 689 18.40 1.21 27.56
CA ALA A 689 19.42 0.18 27.79
C ALA A 689 19.86 -0.55 26.51
N ALA A 690 18.94 -0.76 25.56
CA ALA A 690 19.22 -1.39 24.28
C ALA A 690 20.00 -0.47 23.33
N MET A 691 19.95 0.84 23.52
CA MET A 691 20.68 1.84 22.70
C MET A 691 22.17 1.95 23.08
N GLY A 692 22.56 1.59 24.30
CA GLY A 692 23.95 1.63 24.78
C GLY A 692 24.95 0.88 23.88
N PRO A 693 24.73 -0.40 23.54
CA PRO A 693 25.65 -1.17 22.70
C PRO A 693 25.57 -0.82 21.20
N VAL A 694 24.55 -0.08 20.75
CA VAL A 694 24.37 0.27 19.34
C VAL A 694 25.49 1.22 18.90
N LYS A 695 26.24 0.81 17.87
CA LYS A 695 27.28 1.60 17.20
C LYS A 695 26.83 2.12 15.84
N HIS A 696 25.89 1.42 15.20
CA HIS A 696 25.30 1.82 13.94
C HIS A 696 23.78 1.69 14.01
N LEU A 697 23.09 2.82 13.88
CA LEU A 697 21.64 2.88 13.84
C LEU A 697 21.16 2.96 12.40
N ILE A 698 20.40 1.96 11.97
CA ILE A 698 19.64 1.98 10.71
C ILE A 698 18.25 2.50 11.03
N PHE A 699 18.00 3.76 10.69
CA PHE A 699 16.78 4.49 11.00
C PHE A 699 15.80 4.46 9.82
N GLU A 700 14.60 3.94 10.03
CA GLU A 700 13.48 4.06 9.10
C GLU A 700 12.51 5.13 9.65
N PRO A 701 12.67 6.41 9.25
CA PRO A 701 11.82 7.50 9.70
C PRO A 701 10.39 7.36 9.18
N ASP A 702 9.45 8.04 9.84
CA ASP A 702 8.07 8.23 9.41
C ASP A 702 7.62 9.68 9.72
N GLY A 703 6.64 10.19 8.98
CA GLY A 703 6.07 11.52 9.07
C GLY A 703 7.12 12.62 9.18
N ALA A 704 7.02 13.44 10.23
CA ALA A 704 7.87 14.62 10.36
C ALA A 704 9.38 14.30 10.42
N MET A 705 9.77 13.12 10.94
CA MET A 705 11.18 12.71 11.04
C MET A 705 11.83 12.46 9.67
N LEU A 706 11.07 12.34 8.59
CA LEU A 706 11.64 12.35 7.23
C LEU A 706 12.36 13.65 6.88
N ARG A 707 12.09 14.73 7.64
CA ARG A 707 12.71 16.05 7.46
C ARG A 707 13.79 16.33 8.51
N LEU A 708 14.06 15.41 9.44
CA LEU A 708 15.00 15.65 10.53
C LEU A 708 15.90 14.43 10.74
N PRO A 709 17.19 14.55 10.42
CA PRO A 709 18.18 13.53 10.76
C PRO A 709 18.17 13.22 12.27
N PRO A 710 18.24 11.95 12.71
CA PRO A 710 18.28 11.64 14.13
C PRO A 710 19.67 11.95 14.74
N ASN A 711 20.72 12.18 13.94
CA ASN A 711 22.07 12.46 14.45
C ASN A 711 22.20 13.77 15.24
N LEU A 712 21.31 14.74 15.03
CA LEU A 712 21.24 16.01 15.80
C LEU A 712 20.46 15.92 17.11
N LEU A 713 19.96 14.74 17.47
CA LEU A 713 19.23 14.56 18.72
C LEU A 713 20.21 14.49 19.91
N VAL A 714 19.91 15.24 20.98
CA VAL A 714 20.78 15.33 22.17
C VAL A 714 20.45 14.20 23.14
N MET A 715 21.45 13.40 23.52
CA MET A 715 21.23 12.16 24.28
C MET A 715 21.07 12.35 25.79
N ASP A 716 21.61 13.43 26.36
CA ASP A 716 21.64 13.61 27.81
C ASP A 716 21.35 15.04 28.27
N GLN A 717 20.73 15.13 29.45
CA GLN A 717 20.41 16.40 30.10
C GLN A 717 21.66 17.14 30.60
N VAL A 718 22.73 16.41 30.93
CA VAL A 718 23.98 17.00 31.48
C VAL A 718 24.59 17.98 30.48
N SER A 719 24.65 17.60 29.21
CA SER A 719 25.18 18.44 28.14
C SER A 719 24.23 19.58 27.76
N VAL A 720 22.91 19.39 27.89
CA VAL A 720 21.91 20.47 27.77
C VAL A 720 22.17 21.54 28.84
N ASP A 721 22.28 21.16 30.10
CA ASP A 721 22.48 22.10 31.22
C ASP A 721 23.81 22.85 31.07
N ALA A 722 24.87 22.14 30.67
CA ALA A 722 26.18 22.72 30.42
C ALA A 722 26.18 23.72 29.25
N TYR A 723 25.47 23.42 28.17
CA TYR A 723 25.26 24.37 27.06
C TYR A 723 24.45 25.59 27.53
N GLN A 724 23.33 25.40 28.23
CA GLN A 724 22.48 26.51 28.66
C GLN A 724 23.18 27.47 29.63
N GLN A 725 24.07 26.95 30.48
CA GLN A 725 24.95 27.79 31.32
C GLN A 725 25.89 28.64 30.47
N ARG A 726 26.55 28.04 29.48
CA ARG A 726 27.48 28.72 28.56
C ARG A 726 26.77 29.73 27.65
N ALA A 727 25.63 29.37 27.06
CA ALA A 727 24.90 30.22 26.12
C ALA A 727 24.43 31.54 26.74
N LYS A 728 24.35 31.63 28.09
CA LYS A 728 23.99 32.87 28.81
C LYS A 728 25.15 33.86 28.94
N THR A 729 26.39 33.48 28.62
CA THR A 729 27.55 34.35 28.85
C THR A 729 27.74 35.40 27.75
N SER A 730 27.34 35.12 26.52
CA SER A 730 27.36 36.05 25.38
C SER A 730 26.55 35.51 24.20
N ASP A 731 26.21 36.38 23.25
CA ASP A 731 25.53 35.97 22.01
C ASP A 731 26.38 34.99 21.19
N GLU A 732 27.71 35.18 21.13
CA GLU A 732 28.62 34.24 20.47
C GLU A 732 28.60 32.85 21.13
N ALA A 733 28.54 32.80 22.47
CA ALA A 733 28.49 31.56 23.22
C ALA A 733 27.19 30.78 22.99
N ALA A 734 26.10 31.45 22.59
CA ALA A 734 24.85 30.81 22.19
C ALA A 734 24.95 30.06 20.85
N TYR A 735 26.00 30.30 20.05
CA TYR A 735 26.27 29.54 18.81
C TYR A 735 27.38 28.49 18.96
N ASP A 736 27.98 28.35 20.15
CA ASP A 736 28.98 27.32 20.44
C ASP A 736 28.33 26.09 21.09
N PHE A 737 28.18 25.01 20.33
CA PHE A 737 27.58 23.74 20.76
C PHE A 737 28.61 22.65 21.07
N ARG A 738 29.89 23.00 21.22
CA ARG A 738 30.91 22.03 21.62
C ARG A 738 30.54 21.41 22.98
N GLY A 739 30.83 20.13 23.11
CA GLY A 739 30.51 19.34 24.31
C GLY A 739 29.06 18.84 24.39
N VAL A 740 28.18 19.19 23.44
CA VAL A 740 26.83 18.61 23.37
C VAL A 740 26.91 17.13 22.96
N SER A 741 26.13 16.30 23.64
CA SER A 741 26.12 14.83 23.47
C SER A 741 25.18 14.41 22.34
N TRP A 742 25.58 14.67 21.11
CA TRP A 742 24.79 14.34 19.91
C TRP A 742 24.73 12.83 19.67
N LEU A 743 23.57 12.31 19.28
CA LEU A 743 23.37 10.90 18.92
C LEU A 743 24.34 10.46 17.81
N GLY A 744 24.59 11.32 16.82
CA GLY A 744 25.53 11.02 15.73
C GLY A 744 27.01 11.23 16.07
N ARG A 745 27.36 11.64 17.29
CA ARG A 745 28.77 11.87 17.64
C ARG A 745 29.53 10.54 17.79
N ASP A 746 28.89 9.55 18.40
CA ASP A 746 29.49 8.24 18.71
C ASP A 746 28.86 7.06 17.95
N ARG A 747 27.79 7.30 17.19
CA ARG A 747 27.09 6.28 16.40
C ARG A 747 27.02 6.66 14.93
N ASP A 748 27.28 5.69 14.09
CA ASP A 748 27.01 5.78 12.66
C ASP A 748 25.51 5.73 12.43
N ILE A 749 25.00 6.55 11.49
CA ILE A 749 23.57 6.62 11.17
C ILE A 749 23.39 6.34 9.68
N SER A 750 22.54 5.36 9.36
CA SER A 750 22.01 5.13 8.02
C SER A 750 20.50 5.26 8.03
N THR A 751 19.93 5.70 6.93
CA THR A 751 18.49 5.75 6.72
C THR A 751 18.05 4.59 5.81
N ALA A 752 17.05 3.84 6.24
CA ALA A 752 16.40 2.82 5.41
C ALA A 752 15.02 3.30 4.96
N VAL A 753 14.65 2.93 3.72
CA VAL A 753 13.33 3.24 3.17
C VAL A 753 12.29 2.15 3.44
N SER A 754 12.74 0.91 3.62
CA SER A 754 11.95 -0.22 4.12
C SER A 754 12.89 -1.35 4.58
N PRO A 755 12.41 -2.29 5.43
CA PRO A 755 13.24 -3.41 5.89
C PRO A 755 13.68 -4.31 4.73
N ARG A 756 12.80 -4.52 3.75
CA ARG A 756 13.08 -5.31 2.55
C ARG A 756 14.12 -4.64 1.65
N SER A 757 14.00 -3.32 1.42
CA SER A 757 14.97 -2.58 0.61
C SER A 757 16.36 -2.60 1.25
N PHE A 758 16.44 -2.42 2.57
CA PHE A 758 17.69 -2.56 3.32
C PHE A 758 18.29 -3.97 3.19
N ALA A 759 17.48 -5.01 3.42
CA ALA A 759 17.90 -6.40 3.26
C ALA A 759 18.44 -6.71 1.86
N GLN A 760 17.79 -6.17 0.83
CA GLN A 760 18.24 -6.32 -0.55
C GLN A 760 19.57 -5.61 -0.78
N LEU A 761 19.70 -4.34 -0.39
CA LEU A 761 20.94 -3.56 -0.54
C LEU A 761 22.13 -4.22 0.16
N ARG A 762 21.92 -4.78 1.36
CA ARG A 762 22.93 -5.55 2.10
C ARG A 762 23.47 -6.75 1.30
N ALA A 763 22.61 -7.40 0.52
CA ALA A 763 22.97 -8.57 -0.28
C ALA A 763 23.61 -8.21 -1.63
N VAL A 764 23.57 -6.94 -2.05
CA VAL A 764 24.14 -6.51 -3.34
C VAL A 764 25.67 -6.55 -3.26
N ARG A 765 26.31 -7.15 -4.27
CA ARG A 765 27.78 -7.12 -4.41
C ARG A 765 28.30 -5.68 -4.49
N PRO A 766 29.53 -5.38 -4.03
CA PRO A 766 30.16 -4.10 -4.32
C PRO A 766 30.23 -3.82 -5.84
N SER A 767 30.37 -2.54 -6.18
CA SER A 767 30.56 -2.07 -7.55
C SER A 767 31.69 -2.81 -8.26
N ALA A 768 31.46 -3.21 -9.52
CA ALA A 768 32.50 -3.72 -10.41
C ALA A 768 33.19 -2.59 -11.20
N GLY A 769 32.79 -1.33 -10.98
CA GLY A 769 33.37 -0.15 -11.59
C GLY A 769 34.89 -0.10 -11.43
N ARG A 770 35.55 0.27 -12.53
CA ARG A 770 37.01 0.38 -12.63
C ARG A 770 37.53 1.79 -12.35
N LYS A 771 36.66 2.79 -12.41
CA LYS A 771 36.96 4.20 -12.16
C LYS A 771 36.45 4.58 -10.77
N GLU A 772 37.27 5.26 -9.98
CA GLU A 772 36.89 5.60 -8.61
C GLU A 772 35.81 6.69 -8.53
N TYR A 773 35.88 7.76 -9.34
CA TYR A 773 35.08 8.98 -9.09
C TYR A 773 34.69 9.79 -10.33
N LEU A 774 33.44 10.23 -10.36
CA LEU A 774 32.89 11.22 -11.28
C LEU A 774 32.21 12.37 -10.52
N GLY A 775 32.82 13.54 -10.53
CA GLY A 775 32.24 14.79 -10.01
C GLY A 775 31.50 15.56 -11.09
N LEU A 776 30.32 16.09 -10.77
CA LEU A 776 29.37 16.71 -11.69
C LEU A 776 28.76 17.96 -11.03
N GLY A 777 28.86 19.15 -11.63
CA GLY A 777 28.30 20.35 -10.99
C GLY A 777 28.64 21.68 -11.64
N GLU A 778 28.44 22.78 -10.91
CA GLU A 778 28.72 24.15 -11.36
C GLU A 778 28.06 24.45 -12.73
N ASN A 779 26.73 24.42 -12.77
CA ASN A 779 25.97 24.67 -14.00
C ASN A 779 26.25 26.08 -14.59
N THR A 780 26.16 26.20 -15.90
CA THR A 780 26.23 27.50 -16.59
C THR A 780 24.87 28.20 -16.47
N PRO A 781 24.81 29.44 -15.95
CA PRO A 781 23.57 30.23 -15.96
C PRO A 781 23.06 30.45 -17.40
N PRO A 782 21.74 30.38 -17.64
CA PRO A 782 21.19 30.60 -18.97
C PRO A 782 21.44 32.03 -19.47
N ALA A 783 21.66 32.19 -20.77
CA ALA A 783 21.73 33.50 -21.41
C ALA A 783 20.38 34.23 -21.29
N ALA A 784 20.39 35.56 -21.21
CA ALA A 784 19.19 36.40 -21.03
C ALA A 784 18.12 36.22 -22.13
N SER A 785 18.45 35.58 -23.25
CA SER A 785 17.57 35.32 -24.41
C SER A 785 17.02 33.90 -24.47
N ALA A 786 17.21 33.05 -23.46
CA ALA A 786 16.67 31.70 -23.46
C ALA A 786 15.13 31.72 -23.28
N GLU A 787 14.40 31.29 -24.30
CA GLU A 787 12.93 31.23 -24.28
C GLU A 787 12.44 29.94 -23.60
N VAL A 788 11.47 30.08 -22.70
CA VAL A 788 10.69 28.95 -22.16
C VAL A 788 9.70 28.47 -23.23
N PRO A 789 9.57 27.15 -23.49
CA PRO A 789 8.62 26.65 -24.48
C PRO A 789 7.21 27.20 -24.29
N ALA A 790 6.62 27.75 -25.35
CA ALA A 790 5.32 28.45 -25.31
C ALA A 790 4.11 27.56 -24.93
N ALA A 791 4.29 26.24 -24.87
CA ALA A 791 3.23 25.25 -24.64
C ALA A 791 3.06 24.83 -23.17
N ALA A 792 3.90 25.30 -22.25
CA ALA A 792 3.81 24.96 -20.83
C ALA A 792 3.01 26.00 -20.04
N ASP A 793 2.20 25.55 -19.08
CA ASP A 793 1.59 26.45 -18.08
C ASP A 793 2.72 27.18 -17.34
N ARG A 794 2.84 28.50 -17.56
CA ARG A 794 3.93 29.34 -17.03
C ARG A 794 4.02 29.28 -15.50
N ASP A 795 2.93 28.96 -14.82
CA ASP A 795 2.91 28.81 -13.36
C ASP A 795 3.56 27.50 -12.89
N CYS A 796 3.75 26.52 -13.78
CA CYS A 796 4.34 25.22 -13.48
C CYS A 796 5.80 25.06 -13.94
N VAL A 797 6.34 26.03 -14.68
CA VAL A 797 7.76 26.03 -15.09
C VAL A 797 8.61 26.74 -14.04
N LEU A 798 9.82 26.24 -13.76
CA LEU A 798 10.77 26.91 -12.89
C LEU A 798 11.21 28.26 -13.49
N PRO A 799 11.36 29.32 -12.67
CA PRO A 799 11.85 30.59 -13.17
C PRO A 799 13.33 30.46 -13.56
N MET A 800 13.78 31.16 -14.62
CA MET A 800 15.19 31.11 -15.05
C MET A 800 16.18 31.54 -13.96
N SER A 801 15.75 32.33 -12.99
CA SER A 801 16.54 32.69 -11.80
C SER A 801 16.92 31.49 -10.93
N SER A 802 16.26 30.32 -11.08
CA SER A 802 16.67 29.10 -10.40
C SER A 802 18.07 28.62 -10.82
N TRP A 803 18.52 28.96 -12.03
CA TRP A 803 19.85 28.60 -12.55
C TRP A 803 20.92 29.68 -12.33
N SER A 804 20.57 30.85 -11.79
CA SER A 804 21.49 32.00 -11.72
C SER A 804 22.53 31.94 -10.60
N HIS A 805 22.44 30.93 -9.71
CA HIS A 805 23.32 30.79 -8.55
C HIS A 805 23.94 29.37 -8.50
N PRO A 806 24.83 29.00 -9.44
CA PRO A 806 25.43 27.68 -9.45
C PRO A 806 26.24 27.40 -8.19
N ILE A 807 26.27 26.13 -7.77
CA ILE A 807 27.13 25.65 -6.68
C ILE A 807 28.58 25.59 -7.17
N SER A 808 29.54 26.05 -6.36
CA SER A 808 30.96 26.04 -6.71
C SER A 808 31.50 24.63 -6.93
N ALA A 809 32.35 24.45 -7.96
CA ALA A 809 33.03 23.18 -8.23
C ALA A 809 34.15 22.83 -7.22
N LYS A 810 34.46 23.70 -6.27
CA LYS A 810 35.62 23.56 -5.37
C LYS A 810 35.60 22.28 -4.53
N GLU A 811 34.42 21.80 -4.14
CA GLU A 811 34.29 20.51 -3.45
C GLU A 811 34.65 19.33 -4.35
N LEU A 812 34.25 19.37 -5.63
CA LEU A 812 34.53 18.34 -6.62
C LEU A 812 36.03 18.31 -6.93
N GLU A 813 36.64 19.47 -7.10
CA GLU A 813 38.07 19.62 -7.33
C GLU A 813 38.89 19.05 -6.16
N THR A 814 38.49 19.37 -4.93
CA THR A 814 39.17 18.87 -3.73
C THR A 814 39.02 17.36 -3.59
N ALA A 815 37.82 16.81 -3.75
CA ALA A 815 37.57 15.38 -3.74
C ALA A 815 38.40 14.66 -4.81
N SER A 816 38.45 15.21 -6.03
CA SER A 816 39.24 14.66 -7.13
C SER A 816 40.74 14.62 -6.82
N SER A 817 41.28 15.65 -6.14
CA SER A 817 42.68 15.71 -5.72
C SER A 817 43.03 14.63 -4.70
N ILE A 818 42.13 14.37 -3.75
CA ILE A 818 42.31 13.30 -2.75
C ILE A 818 42.27 11.92 -3.45
N LEU A 819 41.25 11.68 -4.27
CA LEU A 819 41.02 10.37 -4.88
C LEU A 819 42.04 10.00 -5.95
N ARG A 820 42.64 10.99 -6.65
CA ARG A 820 43.74 10.75 -7.59
C ARG A 820 44.98 10.14 -6.94
N GLN A 821 45.14 10.26 -5.62
CA GLN A 821 46.23 9.61 -4.90
C GLN A 821 46.05 8.08 -4.85
N PHE A 822 44.80 7.60 -4.95
CA PHE A 822 44.45 6.19 -4.93
C PHE A 822 44.21 5.62 -6.34
N ASP A 823 43.60 6.41 -7.23
CA ASP A 823 43.33 6.05 -8.62
C ASP A 823 43.52 7.26 -9.55
N PRO A 824 44.75 7.54 -10.03
CA PRO A 824 45.03 8.69 -10.87
C PRO A 824 44.24 8.72 -12.19
N ALA A 825 43.88 7.55 -12.74
CA ALA A 825 43.29 7.40 -14.07
C ALA A 825 41.76 7.28 -14.06
N GLY A 826 41.16 6.92 -12.92
CA GLY A 826 39.72 6.74 -12.78
C GLY A 826 38.96 7.89 -12.11
N VAL A 827 39.54 9.11 -12.09
CA VAL A 827 38.91 10.30 -11.50
C VAL A 827 38.63 11.35 -12.57
N GLN A 828 37.36 11.73 -12.72
CA GLN A 828 36.90 12.77 -13.64
C GLN A 828 36.03 13.81 -12.93
N VAL A 829 36.10 15.07 -13.38
CA VAL A 829 35.20 16.15 -12.98
C VAL A 829 34.63 16.79 -14.26
N VAL A 830 33.32 17.01 -14.29
CA VAL A 830 32.56 17.61 -15.40
C VAL A 830 31.77 18.79 -14.85
N THR A 831 32.02 19.99 -15.40
CA THR A 831 31.37 21.22 -14.92
C THR A 831 30.93 22.12 -16.07
N ARG A 832 30.17 23.17 -15.74
CA ARG A 832 29.74 24.24 -16.66
C ARG A 832 29.06 23.65 -17.89
N ASP A 833 29.42 24.08 -19.10
CA ASP A 833 28.78 23.70 -20.35
C ASP A 833 28.88 22.19 -20.68
N GLN A 834 29.70 21.43 -19.95
CA GLN A 834 29.79 19.97 -20.08
C GLN A 834 28.83 19.23 -19.14
N PHE A 835 28.35 19.87 -18.07
CA PHE A 835 27.40 19.28 -17.14
C PHE A 835 25.97 19.54 -17.60
N THR A 836 25.56 18.86 -18.67
CA THR A 836 24.19 18.92 -19.22
C THR A 836 23.45 17.60 -18.96
N ASP A 837 22.14 17.68 -18.79
CA ASP A 837 21.16 16.58 -18.79
C ASP A 837 21.41 15.59 -19.96
N THR A 838 21.30 16.10 -21.18
CA THR A 838 21.49 15.40 -22.45
C THR A 838 22.89 14.81 -22.61
N GLY A 839 23.90 15.50 -22.06
CA GLY A 839 25.28 15.03 -22.06
C GLY A 839 25.48 13.83 -21.13
N LEU A 840 24.81 13.82 -19.97
CA LEU A 840 24.81 12.69 -19.04
C LEU A 840 24.06 11.48 -19.60
N GLU A 841 22.88 11.70 -20.18
CA GLU A 841 22.07 10.62 -20.80
C GLU A 841 22.81 9.90 -21.93
N ALA A 842 23.61 10.63 -22.70
CA ALA A 842 24.41 10.07 -23.78
C ALA A 842 25.59 9.21 -23.31
N ARG A 843 25.92 9.21 -22.00
CA ARG A 843 27.08 8.45 -21.48
C ARG A 843 26.76 6.98 -21.32
N THR A 844 27.61 6.15 -21.91
CA THR A 844 27.56 4.69 -21.77
C THR A 844 28.56 4.14 -20.74
N ASP A 845 29.34 5.01 -20.09
CA ASP A 845 30.42 4.62 -19.17
C ASP A 845 30.12 4.91 -17.70
N LEU A 846 28.89 5.32 -17.36
CA LEU A 846 28.50 5.67 -15.98
C LEU A 846 28.58 4.48 -15.02
N ASP A 847 28.36 3.26 -15.51
CA ASP A 847 28.51 2.01 -14.75
C ASP A 847 29.97 1.69 -14.37
N GLN A 848 30.94 2.40 -14.96
CA GLN A 848 32.35 2.23 -14.63
C GLN A 848 32.77 3.00 -13.38
N TYR A 849 31.96 3.96 -12.92
CA TYR A 849 32.27 4.81 -11.77
C TYR A 849 31.65 4.26 -10.48
N ARG A 850 32.48 4.14 -9.44
CA ARG A 850 32.02 3.72 -8.11
C ARG A 850 31.34 4.83 -7.34
N ILE A 851 31.82 6.06 -7.51
CA ILE A 851 31.34 7.24 -6.80
C ILE A 851 30.88 8.28 -7.83
N LEU A 852 29.61 8.66 -7.77
CA LEU A 852 29.07 9.80 -8.49
C LEU A 852 28.78 10.92 -7.49
N HIS A 853 29.23 12.14 -7.77
CA HIS A 853 29.06 13.27 -6.86
C HIS A 853 28.49 14.46 -7.62
N PHE A 854 27.25 14.81 -7.32
CA PHE A 854 26.51 15.93 -7.89
C PHE A 854 26.55 17.14 -6.94
N ALA A 855 27.23 18.20 -7.37
CA ALA A 855 27.30 19.52 -6.73
C ALA A 855 26.46 20.54 -7.51
N THR A 856 25.14 20.42 -7.41
CA THR A 856 24.16 21.27 -8.11
C THR A 856 22.88 21.41 -7.30
N HIS A 857 21.97 22.34 -7.62
CA HIS A 857 20.70 22.48 -6.91
C HIS A 857 19.72 21.34 -7.22
N GLY A 858 18.91 20.98 -6.23
CA GLY A 858 17.81 20.03 -6.38
C GLY A 858 16.46 20.76 -6.30
N VAL A 859 15.50 20.31 -7.10
CA VAL A 859 14.11 20.77 -7.04
C VAL A 859 13.26 19.58 -6.65
N VAL A 860 12.43 19.73 -5.61
CA VAL A 860 11.68 18.61 -5.03
C VAL A 860 10.21 18.91 -4.73
N THR A 861 9.77 20.15 -4.94
CA THR A 861 8.38 20.58 -4.70
C THR A 861 7.72 21.08 -5.98
N ALA A 862 6.40 20.89 -6.07
CA ALA A 862 5.59 21.55 -7.09
C ALA A 862 5.55 23.06 -6.86
N ARG A 863 5.63 23.85 -7.94
CA ARG A 863 5.59 25.31 -7.87
C ARG A 863 4.23 25.88 -7.42
N ALA A 864 3.14 25.19 -7.74
CA ALA A 864 1.78 25.54 -7.34
C ALA A 864 0.94 24.28 -7.14
N ALA A 865 -0.18 24.40 -6.40
CA ALA A 865 -1.08 23.28 -6.10
C ALA A 865 -1.61 22.56 -7.36
N LYS A 866 -1.73 23.27 -8.49
CA LYS A 866 -2.15 22.69 -9.77
C LYS A 866 -1.04 21.92 -10.52
N CYS A 867 0.22 22.06 -10.09
CA CYS A 867 1.37 21.50 -10.79
C CYS A 867 1.77 20.15 -10.20
N ALA A 868 2.19 19.21 -11.06
CA ALA A 868 2.82 17.98 -10.59
C ALA A 868 4.21 18.29 -10.01
N ALA A 869 4.55 17.69 -8.87
CA ALA A 869 5.92 17.72 -8.37
C ALA A 869 6.81 16.90 -9.30
N GLN A 870 7.89 17.51 -9.81
CA GLN A 870 8.89 16.85 -10.63
C GLN A 870 10.25 16.97 -9.96
N PRO A 871 10.66 15.97 -9.16
CA PRO A 871 11.98 15.99 -8.56
C PRO A 871 13.06 15.96 -9.64
N ALA A 872 14.03 16.88 -9.57
CA ALA A 872 15.10 17.01 -10.57
C ALA A 872 16.36 17.64 -9.96
N LEU A 873 17.50 17.44 -10.62
CA LEU A 873 18.74 18.19 -10.38
C LEU A 873 18.92 19.24 -11.48
N LEU A 874 19.35 20.45 -11.14
CA LEU A 874 19.65 21.47 -12.14
C LEU A 874 20.94 21.09 -12.88
N THR A 875 20.92 21.24 -14.20
CA THR A 875 22.09 21.10 -15.07
C THR A 875 22.30 22.38 -15.87
N SER A 876 23.40 22.45 -16.61
CA SER A 876 23.50 23.39 -17.73
C SER A 876 22.51 23.01 -18.83
N PHE A 877 22.06 23.99 -19.60
CA PHE A 877 21.27 23.75 -20.80
C PHE A 877 22.16 23.16 -21.90
N GLY A 878 21.75 22.02 -22.46
CA GLY A 878 22.40 21.36 -23.60
C GLY A 878 21.72 21.63 -24.94
N GLY A 879 22.16 20.92 -25.99
CA GLY A 879 21.51 20.92 -27.30
C GLY A 879 20.39 19.87 -27.40
N GLY A 880 19.56 19.92 -28.45
CA GLY A 880 18.67 18.80 -28.80
C GLY A 880 17.43 18.61 -27.93
N GLY A 881 16.91 19.67 -27.29
CA GLY A 881 15.68 19.61 -26.49
C GLY A 881 15.90 19.56 -24.97
N SER A 882 17.14 19.76 -24.50
CA SER A 882 17.47 19.98 -23.09
C SER A 882 16.59 21.05 -22.45
N ASP A 883 16.11 20.76 -21.24
CA ASP A 883 15.37 21.70 -20.40
C ASP A 883 16.19 22.18 -19.17
N GLY A 884 17.44 21.72 -19.08
CA GLY A 884 18.37 22.09 -18.00
C GLY A 884 18.04 21.40 -16.68
N LEU A 885 17.24 20.33 -16.70
CA LEU A 885 16.88 19.52 -15.55
C LEU A 885 17.26 18.06 -15.81
N LEU A 886 18.02 17.47 -14.90
CA LEU A 886 18.14 16.03 -14.81
C LEU A 886 16.99 15.52 -13.94
N THR A 887 15.89 15.20 -14.59
CA THR A 887 14.62 14.79 -13.99
C THR A 887 14.71 13.42 -13.34
N PHE A 888 13.77 13.12 -12.43
CA PHE A 888 13.60 11.80 -11.83
C PHE A 888 13.64 10.66 -12.86
N LYS A 889 12.97 10.86 -14.00
CA LYS A 889 12.90 9.85 -15.07
C LYS A 889 14.28 9.60 -15.66
N GLU A 890 14.98 10.65 -16.02
CA GLU A 890 16.31 10.56 -16.65
C GLU A 890 17.31 9.95 -15.68
N ILE A 891 17.25 10.32 -14.38
CA ILE A 891 18.05 9.69 -13.31
C ILE A 891 17.76 8.19 -13.25
N PHE A 892 16.50 7.79 -13.17
CA PHE A 892 16.12 6.38 -13.10
C PHE A 892 16.56 5.61 -14.35
N ASP A 893 16.59 6.29 -15.51
CA ASP A 893 17.05 5.77 -16.79
C ASP A 893 18.59 5.71 -16.95
N LEU A 894 19.36 6.25 -15.99
CA LEU A 894 20.80 6.02 -15.91
C LEU A 894 21.12 4.56 -15.58
N HIS A 895 22.26 4.08 -16.08
CA HIS A 895 22.78 2.74 -15.82
C HIS A 895 24.02 2.87 -14.94
N LEU A 896 23.86 2.69 -13.63
CA LEU A 896 24.91 2.83 -12.63
C LEU A 896 25.28 1.47 -12.05
N ASP A 897 26.56 1.30 -11.71
CA ASP A 897 27.04 0.29 -10.76
C ASP A 897 27.77 1.01 -9.64
N ALA A 898 27.11 1.98 -8.98
CA ALA A 898 27.77 2.86 -8.01
C ALA A 898 27.69 2.32 -6.58
N ASP A 899 28.80 2.39 -5.84
CA ASP A 899 28.80 2.17 -4.40
C ASP A 899 28.20 3.37 -3.66
N LEU A 900 28.46 4.59 -4.16
CA LEU A 900 28.06 5.83 -3.52
C LEU A 900 27.60 6.88 -4.55
N VAL A 901 26.46 7.49 -4.28
CA VAL A 901 26.01 8.73 -4.94
C VAL A 901 25.95 9.84 -3.89
N ILE A 902 26.61 10.97 -4.14
CA ILE A 902 26.58 12.15 -3.28
C ILE A 902 25.77 13.23 -3.96
N LEU A 903 24.71 13.69 -3.31
CA LEU A 903 23.88 14.81 -3.72
C LEU A 903 24.17 15.98 -2.78
N SER A 904 25.14 16.81 -3.14
CA SER A 904 25.39 18.12 -2.50
C SER A 904 24.36 19.17 -2.93
N ALA A 905 23.14 18.71 -3.21
CA ALA A 905 22.06 19.52 -3.71
C ALA A 905 21.28 20.18 -2.58
N CYS A 906 21.26 21.51 -2.61
CA CYS A 906 20.53 22.35 -1.69
C CYS A 906 19.04 21.95 -1.67
N ASP A 907 18.51 21.59 -0.49
CA ASP A 907 17.08 21.35 -0.22
C ASP A 907 16.46 20.04 -0.74
N THR A 908 17.26 19.01 -1.07
CA THR A 908 16.73 17.71 -1.55
C THR A 908 15.80 16.98 -0.56
N ALA A 909 15.91 17.26 0.73
CA ALA A 909 15.06 16.72 1.79
C ALA A 909 14.38 17.81 2.65
N GLY A 910 14.35 19.05 2.16
CA GLY A 910 13.92 20.19 2.97
C GLY A 910 12.48 20.64 2.76
N LYS A 911 12.14 21.77 3.40
CA LYS A 911 10.75 22.17 3.71
C LYS A 911 9.89 22.33 2.44
N ALA A 912 9.15 21.29 2.06
CA ALA A 912 7.78 21.55 1.61
C ALA A 912 7.07 22.16 2.82
N SER A 913 6.74 23.45 2.76
CA SER A 913 6.03 24.10 3.86
C SER A 913 4.76 23.30 4.17
N ALA A 914 4.32 23.25 5.43
CA ALA A 914 3.07 22.57 5.77
C ALA A 914 1.90 23.12 4.93
N ALA A 915 1.94 24.41 4.58
CA ALA A 915 1.01 25.02 3.64
C ALA A 915 1.13 24.48 2.20
N ALA A 916 2.33 24.37 1.62
CA ALA A 916 2.53 23.79 0.28
C ALA A 916 2.21 22.28 0.24
N THR A 917 2.44 21.60 1.35
CA THR A 917 2.15 20.18 1.56
C THR A 917 0.64 19.95 1.70
N GLN A 918 -0.05 20.75 2.52
CA GLN A 918 -1.51 20.71 2.68
C GLN A 918 -2.23 21.21 1.43
N GLN A 919 -1.67 22.18 0.71
CA GLN A 919 -2.15 22.63 -0.61
C GLN A 919 -1.96 21.58 -1.69
N ALA A 920 -0.97 20.69 -1.54
CA ALA A 920 -0.83 19.49 -2.36
C ALA A 920 -1.71 18.31 -1.85
N GLY A 921 -2.43 18.53 -0.74
CA GLY A 921 -3.15 17.54 0.04
C GLY A 921 -2.30 16.32 0.40
N LEU A 922 -1.06 16.56 0.81
CA LEU A 922 -0.24 15.57 1.47
C LEU A 922 -0.35 15.80 2.98
N SER A 923 -0.43 14.72 3.76
CA SER A 923 -0.52 14.82 5.22
C SER A 923 0.83 15.20 5.87
N SER A 924 1.95 15.03 5.14
CA SER A 924 3.30 15.38 5.63
C SER A 924 4.25 15.76 4.47
N GLY A 925 5.07 16.81 4.69
CA GLY A 925 5.85 17.48 3.64
C GLY A 925 7.19 16.84 3.30
N GLY A 926 7.53 15.75 3.98
CA GLY A 926 8.79 15.01 3.75
C GLY A 926 8.63 13.78 2.87
N ASP A 927 7.40 13.32 2.62
CA ASP A 927 7.13 11.96 2.11
C ASP A 927 7.55 11.72 0.64
N VAL A 928 7.59 12.77 -0.20
CA VAL A 928 7.75 12.62 -1.67
C VAL A 928 9.12 13.09 -2.18
N ALA A 929 9.72 14.09 -1.54
CA ALA A 929 10.91 14.81 -2.02
C ALA A 929 12.21 13.98 -1.93
N LEU A 930 12.59 13.56 -0.72
CA LEU A 930 13.81 12.79 -0.47
C LEU A 930 13.69 11.37 -1.03
N ASP A 931 12.54 10.74 -0.78
CA ASP A 931 12.26 9.37 -1.21
C ASP A 931 12.30 9.27 -2.75
N GLY A 932 11.79 10.28 -3.47
CA GLY A 932 11.80 10.35 -4.93
C GLY A 932 13.22 10.32 -5.54
N LEU A 933 14.03 11.36 -5.32
CA LEU A 933 15.37 11.43 -5.95
C LEU A 933 16.29 10.30 -5.48
N VAL A 934 16.27 9.96 -4.18
CA VAL A 934 17.08 8.85 -3.66
C VAL A 934 16.67 7.53 -4.32
N ARG A 935 15.36 7.24 -4.45
CA ARG A 935 14.92 6.02 -5.13
C ARG A 935 15.21 6.02 -6.62
N ALA A 936 15.22 7.18 -7.28
CA ALA A 936 15.64 7.26 -8.68
C ALA A 936 17.10 6.77 -8.83
N PHE A 937 18.02 7.28 -7.99
CA PHE A 937 19.41 6.83 -7.99
C PHE A 937 19.59 5.38 -7.54
N VAL A 938 18.83 4.93 -6.53
CA VAL A 938 18.85 3.51 -6.11
C VAL A 938 18.35 2.61 -7.24
N GLY A 939 17.28 3.02 -7.92
CA GLY A 939 16.75 2.37 -9.11
C GLY A 939 17.74 2.34 -10.27
N ALA A 940 18.50 3.42 -10.46
CA ALA A 940 19.56 3.51 -11.45
C ALA A 940 20.77 2.60 -11.15
N GLY A 941 20.91 2.14 -9.90
CA GLY A 941 21.99 1.23 -9.47
C GLY A 941 22.92 1.78 -8.38
N GLY A 942 22.57 2.90 -7.74
CA GLY A 942 23.23 3.39 -6.54
C GLY A 942 22.90 2.55 -5.30
N ARG A 943 23.91 2.21 -4.49
CA ARG A 943 23.72 1.41 -3.27
C ARG A 943 23.51 2.26 -2.01
N LEU A 944 24.22 3.38 -1.95
CA LEU A 944 24.17 4.36 -0.88
C LEU A 944 24.06 5.75 -1.50
N VAL A 945 23.07 6.53 -1.06
CA VAL A 945 22.88 7.91 -1.49
C VAL A 945 23.06 8.83 -0.29
N ILE A 946 24.00 9.76 -0.36
CA ILE A 946 24.15 10.85 0.61
C ILE A 946 23.39 12.06 0.07
N ALA A 947 22.41 12.57 0.81
CA ALA A 947 21.58 13.70 0.37
C ALA A 947 21.35 14.71 1.52
N SER A 948 21.17 15.99 1.17
CA SER A 948 21.02 17.06 2.16
C SER A 948 19.56 17.36 2.52
N HIS A 949 19.29 17.64 3.80
CA HIS A 949 17.99 18.05 4.33
C HIS A 949 17.71 19.54 4.26
N TRP A 950 18.74 20.36 4.07
CA TRP A 950 18.64 21.80 3.87
C TRP A 950 19.88 22.31 3.13
N PRO A 951 19.76 23.46 2.44
CA PRO A 951 20.91 24.16 1.88
C PRO A 951 21.88 24.59 2.98
N VAL A 952 23.15 24.20 2.87
CA VAL A 952 24.22 24.66 3.75
C VAL A 952 25.06 25.69 2.98
N PRO A 953 25.11 26.96 3.42
CA PRO A 953 25.97 28.00 2.87
C PRO A 953 27.45 27.62 2.94
N ASP A 954 28.26 28.23 2.07
CA ASP A 954 29.71 28.02 2.02
C ASP A 954 30.48 28.71 3.17
N ASP A 955 29.78 29.26 4.17
CA ASP A 955 30.40 29.84 5.36
C ASP A 955 31.33 28.82 6.03
N TYR A 956 32.53 29.28 6.40
CA TYR A 956 33.61 28.44 6.96
C TYR A 956 34.02 27.24 6.08
N ASN A 957 33.63 27.24 4.79
CA ASN A 957 33.74 26.11 3.86
C ASN A 957 33.14 24.81 4.44
N ALA A 958 32.06 24.90 5.23
CA ALA A 958 31.53 23.76 6.00
C ALA A 958 31.15 22.55 5.11
N THR A 959 30.39 22.77 4.03
CA THR A 959 30.01 21.71 3.07
C THR A 959 31.23 21.06 2.44
N GLN A 960 32.18 21.88 1.96
CA GLN A 960 33.44 21.39 1.40
C GLN A 960 34.20 20.54 2.43
N ARG A 961 34.37 21.03 3.67
CA ARG A 961 35.08 20.30 4.76
C ARG A 961 34.39 18.98 5.09
N LEU A 962 33.05 18.98 5.15
CA LEU A 962 32.26 17.80 5.46
C LEU A 962 32.40 16.72 4.37
N ILE A 963 32.14 17.09 3.12
CA ILE A 963 32.13 16.15 2.00
C ILE A 963 33.54 15.68 1.66
N THR A 964 34.54 16.55 1.66
CA THR A 964 35.93 16.16 1.35
C THR A 964 36.58 15.39 2.49
N GLY A 965 36.15 15.64 3.73
CA GLY A 965 36.54 14.85 4.90
C GLY A 965 36.16 13.37 4.76
N LEU A 966 35.06 13.07 4.05
CA LEU A 966 34.63 11.70 3.75
C LEU A 966 35.74 10.91 3.05
N PHE A 967 36.39 11.53 2.06
CA PHE A 967 37.47 10.94 1.28
C PHE A 967 38.82 10.96 2.01
N SER A 968 38.91 11.61 3.17
CA SER A 968 40.13 11.63 3.98
C SER A 968 40.19 10.47 4.99
N ALA A 969 39.12 9.68 5.10
CA ALA A 969 39.09 8.51 5.98
C ALA A 969 40.05 7.41 5.49
N PRO A 970 40.61 6.58 6.39
CA PRO A 970 41.47 5.46 6.00
C PRO A 970 40.77 4.52 5.00
N PRO A 971 41.50 3.97 4.00
CA PRO A 971 40.94 2.98 3.09
C PRO A 971 40.28 1.79 3.80
N GLY A 972 39.09 1.39 3.36
CA GLY A 972 38.28 0.36 3.99
C GLY A 972 37.35 0.85 5.11
N THR A 973 37.38 2.14 5.46
CA THR A 973 36.43 2.73 6.41
C THR A 973 35.02 2.77 5.81
N PRO A 974 33.98 2.27 6.51
CA PRO A 974 32.59 2.41 6.07
C PRO A 974 32.22 3.86 5.76
N THR A 975 31.40 4.09 4.74
CA THR A 975 31.03 5.44 4.30
C THR A 975 30.35 6.23 5.42
N VAL A 976 29.45 5.62 6.19
CA VAL A 976 28.81 6.32 7.33
C VAL A 976 29.76 6.64 8.47
N THR A 977 30.75 5.77 8.71
CA THR A 977 31.82 6.06 9.68
C THR A 977 32.67 7.23 9.19
N ALA A 978 33.03 7.26 7.91
CA ALA A 978 33.79 8.35 7.31
C ALA A 978 33.01 9.67 7.40
N LEU A 979 31.70 9.65 7.11
CA LEU A 979 30.83 10.82 7.22
C LEU A 979 30.79 11.33 8.66
N ARG A 980 30.58 10.44 9.63
CA ARG A 980 30.59 10.78 11.05
C ARG A 980 31.93 11.39 11.49
N MET A 981 33.05 10.84 11.03
CA MET A 981 34.38 11.39 11.34
C MET A 981 34.50 12.85 10.88
N SER A 982 34.00 13.17 9.69
CA SER A 982 33.98 14.55 9.16
C SER A 982 32.99 15.44 9.91
N GLN A 983 31.79 14.95 10.21
CA GLN A 983 30.80 15.67 11.04
C GLN A 983 31.38 16.04 12.40
N ARG A 984 32.09 15.11 13.04
CA ARG A 984 32.69 15.32 14.36
C ARG A 984 33.77 16.42 14.35
N GLN A 985 34.53 16.55 13.26
CA GLN A 985 35.50 17.66 13.13
C GLN A 985 34.79 19.02 13.12
N LEU A 986 33.62 19.12 12.48
CA LEU A 986 32.81 20.34 12.47
C LEU A 986 32.14 20.58 13.83
N MET A 987 31.67 19.53 14.52
CA MET A 987 31.13 19.62 15.88
C MET A 987 32.15 20.17 16.90
N ASP A 988 33.44 19.91 16.67
CA ASP A 988 34.53 20.27 17.60
C ASP A 988 35.11 21.68 17.35
N ASP A 989 34.68 22.35 16.28
CA ASP A 989 35.06 23.72 15.91
C ASP A 989 33.93 24.69 16.30
N ALA A 990 34.25 25.73 17.08
CA ALA A 990 33.25 26.66 17.61
C ALA A 990 32.42 27.32 16.48
N ASN A 991 33.06 27.63 15.34
CA ASN A 991 32.40 28.31 14.21
C ASN A 991 31.42 27.41 13.47
N THR A 992 31.59 26.09 13.56
CA THR A 992 30.79 25.11 12.80
C THR A 992 30.05 24.12 13.69
N SER A 993 30.10 24.30 15.01
CA SER A 993 29.51 23.38 15.99
C SER A 993 27.97 23.32 15.91
N HIS A 994 27.34 24.34 15.34
CA HIS A 994 25.90 24.38 15.09
C HIS A 994 25.45 23.27 14.10
N PRO A 995 24.37 22.50 14.40
CA PRO A 995 23.90 21.38 13.55
C PRO A 995 23.65 21.71 12.08
N PHE A 996 23.34 22.97 11.78
CA PHE A 996 23.24 23.49 10.42
C PHE A 996 24.41 23.09 9.51
N TYR A 997 25.64 23.07 10.03
CA TYR A 997 26.85 22.84 9.25
C TYR A 997 27.20 21.36 9.05
N TRP A 998 26.86 20.49 10.00
CA TRP A 998 27.31 19.09 10.00
C TRP A 998 26.18 18.07 9.86
N SER A 999 24.97 18.42 10.28
CA SER A 999 23.86 17.46 10.34
C SER A 999 23.02 17.40 9.07
N ALA A 1000 23.29 18.25 8.08
CA ALA A 1000 22.44 18.39 6.90
C ALA A 1000 22.35 17.10 6.07
N PHE A 1001 23.40 16.28 6.04
CA PHE A 1001 23.50 15.14 5.15
C PHE A 1001 23.08 13.84 5.81
N ALA A 1002 22.13 13.13 5.18
CA ALA A 1002 21.70 11.79 5.55
C ALA A 1002 22.22 10.77 4.54
N ALA A 1003 22.66 9.62 5.04
CA ALA A 1003 23.11 8.49 4.24
C ALA A 1003 21.99 7.46 4.10
N VAL A 1004 21.36 7.37 2.93
CA VAL A 1004 20.21 6.50 2.65
C VAL A 1004 20.67 5.24 1.91
N GLY A 1005 20.46 4.07 2.51
CA GLY A 1005 20.92 2.78 1.99
C GLY A 1005 21.83 2.05 3.00
N ASP A 1006 22.69 1.15 2.49
CA ASP A 1006 23.66 0.46 3.33
C ASP A 1006 24.95 1.28 3.51
N GLY A 1007 25.15 1.81 4.72
CA GLY A 1007 26.31 2.62 5.08
C GLY A 1007 27.65 1.88 5.17
N GLU A 1008 27.63 0.54 5.17
CA GLU A 1008 28.81 -0.28 5.45
C GLU A 1008 29.77 -0.41 4.26
N MET A 1009 29.37 0.05 3.08
CA MET A 1009 30.24 0.09 1.90
C MET A 1009 31.37 1.10 2.13
N PRO A 1010 32.65 0.72 1.92
CA PRO A 1010 33.75 1.64 2.17
C PRO A 1010 33.86 2.70 1.08
N VAL A 1011 34.02 3.97 1.48
CA VAL A 1011 34.15 5.10 0.54
C VAL A 1011 35.40 4.94 -0.34
N ILE A 1012 36.52 4.51 0.26
CA ILE A 1012 37.76 4.19 -0.45
C ILE A 1012 38.02 2.69 -0.29
N ARG A 1013 38.29 1.98 -1.39
CA ARG A 1013 38.56 0.53 -1.37
C ARG A 1013 39.77 0.21 -0.47
N PRO A 1014 39.76 -0.90 0.28
CA PRO A 1014 40.96 -1.36 0.98
C PRO A 1014 42.11 -1.55 -0.02
N ILE A 1015 43.27 -1.01 0.29
CA ILE A 1015 44.48 -1.27 -0.49
C ILE A 1015 44.77 -2.76 -0.35
N LYS A 1016 44.66 -3.54 -1.43
CA LYS A 1016 45.16 -4.93 -1.43
C LYS A 1016 46.64 -4.86 -1.08
N ARG A 1017 47.03 -5.34 0.11
CA ARG A 1017 48.43 -5.65 0.38
C ARG A 1017 48.86 -6.64 -0.69
N ILE A 1018 49.69 -6.19 -1.63
CA ILE A 1018 50.44 -7.08 -2.49
C ILE A 1018 51.27 -7.92 -1.52
N ALA A 1019 50.83 -9.16 -1.26
CA ALA A 1019 51.65 -10.11 -0.53
C ALA A 1019 52.94 -10.25 -1.34
N SER A 1020 54.05 -9.92 -0.70
CA SER A 1020 55.43 -10.05 -1.16
C SER A 1020 55.65 -11.33 -1.98
N ALA A 1021 55.57 -11.22 -3.31
CA ALA A 1021 56.27 -12.09 -4.24
C ALA A 1021 57.72 -11.61 -4.27
N GLY A 1022 58.50 -12.09 -3.30
CA GLY A 1022 59.88 -11.66 -3.09
C GLY A 1022 60.45 -12.23 -1.79
N GLN A 1023 60.54 -13.55 -1.70
CA GLN A 1023 61.60 -14.32 -1.04
C GLN A 1023 61.62 -15.74 -1.59
#